data_AF-A0A9W6Z393-F1
#
_entry.id   AF-A0A9W6Z393-F1
#
_cell.length_a   1.000
_cell.length_b   1.000
_cell.length_c   1.000
_cell.angle_alpha   90.00
_cell.angle_beta   90.00
_cell.angle_gamma   90.00
#
_symmetry.space_group_name_H-M   'P 1'
#
loop_
_entity.id
_entity.type
_entity.pdbx_description
1 polymer ?
#
loop_
_entity_poly.entity_id
_entity_poly.type
_entity_poly.pdbx_seq_one_letter_code
_entity_poly.pdbx_strand_id
1 'polypeptide(L)'
;MYGVDTRALTKRLRERGSTLGRICLQKKGASFDELTSQVSWRDNFDIPEWVDPNSKNLVAKVSTKKPVTYDPPAKLAKLGPDGKVIRILAVDVGMKYNQIRCFVNRGVSLKVVPFDYDFNKEEYDGLFISNGPGDPAVMKDVVEKLRIALKEARTPIFGICLGHQLMATASGASTLKLKFGNRGHNIPCTSTISGRCYITSQNHGFAVDVNTLTPGWKELFVNANDGSNEGIYNTEKPFFSVQFHPESTPGPRDTEFLFDTFIQAVTEFKETKVYKPVQFPGGLLKDNRAAYPKVDAKKVLVLGSGGLSIGQAGEFDYSGSQAIKALKEEGIYTILINPNIATIQTSKGLADKVYFLPVTAEFVRKVIKHERPDAIYCTFGGQTALSVGIELKDEFESLGVKVLGTQIDTVITTEDRDLFAKAMDEIGEKCAKSKSASSLEEALDAVKEIGFPVIVRAAYALGGLGSGFADNEKELIDLCNKAFAASPQVLVEKSMKGWKEIEYEVVRDAFDNCITVCNMENFDPLGIHTGDSIVVAPSQTLSDEDYNMLRTTAVNVIRHLGVVGECNIQYALNPYSKEYCIIEVNARLSRSSALASKATGYPLAYTAAKLGLNIPLNEIKNSVTKVTCACFEPSLDYCVVKIPRWDLKKFTRVSTLLSSSMKSVGEVMSIGRTFEEAIQKAIRSTDYHNIGFNSTEALMSIDIDSELQTPSDQRLFAIANAMADGYSVEKIHKLTNIDRWFLSKLEGLTKYGQKIASYGTKEQLPVRVLKEAKQLGFEDRQIAKFLNSNEVAIRRLRKEAGVIPFVKQIDTVAAEFPAFTNYLYITYNADSSDLEFNDNGVMVLGSGVYRIGSSVEFDWCAVRAIRTLRENGFKTIMINYNPETVSTDYDEADRLYFETINLERVLDIYELEKSAGVLISMGGQTSNNIALHLHRQNVKILGTSPLMIDSAENRYKFSRMLDNIGVDQPAWKELTSFAEAEDFADQVGYPVLVRPSYVLSGAAMNTVYTKDDLMSYLSQAVDVSPDYPVVITKYIENAKEIEMDAVAKDGELIMHVVAEHVENAGVHSGDATLIVPPQDLDKETVRRIVEATAKIGKALDSF
;
A
#
# COMPACT_ATOMS: atom_id res chain seq x y z
N MET A 1 10.90 -24.10 -13.34
CA MET A 1 10.77 -23.11 -14.44
C MET A 1 10.35 -21.79 -13.82
N TYR A 2 10.95 -20.68 -14.24
CA TYR A 2 10.60 -19.30 -13.86
C TYR A 2 10.74 -18.41 -15.11
N GLY A 3 10.35 -17.14 -15.03
CA GLY A 3 10.47 -16.19 -16.15
C GLY A 3 9.35 -16.27 -17.20
N VAL A 4 8.21 -16.86 -16.82
CA VAL A 4 6.97 -16.86 -17.62
C VAL A 4 6.03 -15.79 -17.08
N ASP A 5 5.35 -15.07 -17.97
CA ASP A 5 4.31 -14.12 -17.56
C ASP A 5 3.08 -14.88 -17.03
N THR A 6 3.05 -15.10 -15.72
CA THR A 6 1.95 -15.79 -15.02
C THR A 6 0.62 -15.04 -15.16
N ARG A 7 0.64 -13.72 -15.30
CA ARG A 7 -0.57 -12.90 -15.45
C ARG A 7 -1.21 -13.14 -16.81
N ALA A 8 -0.41 -13.17 -17.88
CA ALA A 8 -0.88 -13.52 -19.22
C ALA A 8 -1.47 -14.94 -19.26
N LEU A 9 -0.85 -15.89 -18.54
CA LEU A 9 -1.38 -17.24 -18.39
C LEU A 9 -2.72 -17.26 -17.64
N THR A 10 -2.85 -16.52 -16.53
CA THR A 10 -4.11 -16.41 -15.77
C THR A 10 -5.23 -15.85 -16.63
N LYS A 11 -5.01 -14.74 -17.35
CA LYS A 11 -6.00 -14.16 -18.28
C LYS A 11 -6.45 -15.18 -19.32
N ARG A 12 -5.50 -15.91 -19.91
CA ARG A 12 -5.80 -16.97 -20.89
C ARG A 12 -6.65 -18.09 -20.30
N LEU A 13 -6.36 -18.54 -19.09
CA LEU A 13 -7.12 -19.60 -18.41
C LEU A 13 -8.52 -19.12 -18.00
N ARG A 14 -8.65 -17.88 -17.53
CA ARG A 14 -9.95 -17.24 -17.26
C ARG A 14 -10.83 -17.18 -18.52
N GLU A 15 -10.25 -16.76 -19.64
CA GLU A 15 -10.98 -16.54 -20.90
C GLU A 15 -11.32 -17.83 -21.63
N ARG A 16 -10.42 -18.81 -21.64
CA ARG A 16 -10.58 -20.07 -22.38
C ARG A 16 -11.05 -21.24 -21.51
N GLY A 17 -11.08 -21.05 -20.20
CA GLY A 17 -11.36 -22.09 -19.21
C GLY A 17 -10.16 -23.00 -18.95
N SER A 18 -10.40 -24.09 -18.21
CA SER A 18 -9.37 -25.08 -17.89
C SER A 18 -8.78 -25.73 -19.16
N THR A 19 -7.56 -25.34 -19.55
CA THR A 19 -6.86 -25.86 -20.73
C THR A 19 -5.71 -26.80 -20.36
N LEU A 20 -5.44 -27.80 -21.21
CA LEU A 20 -4.26 -28.65 -21.07
C LEU A 20 -2.97 -27.84 -21.30
N GLY A 21 -1.95 -28.15 -20.50
CA GLY A 21 -0.59 -27.59 -20.62
C GLY A 21 0.46 -28.68 -20.50
N ARG A 22 1.66 -28.45 -21.06
CA ARG A 22 2.82 -29.33 -20.93
C ARG A 22 4.11 -28.51 -20.86
N ILE A 23 5.06 -29.00 -20.08
CA ILE A 23 6.42 -28.45 -20.01
C ILE A 23 7.30 -29.35 -20.88
N CYS A 24 8.03 -28.77 -21.82
CA CYS A 24 8.90 -29.50 -22.73
C CYS A 24 10.37 -29.35 -22.29
N LEU A 25 11.12 -30.45 -22.27
CA LEU A 25 12.53 -30.45 -21.88
C LEU A 25 13.40 -30.12 -23.10
N GLN A 26 14.36 -29.22 -22.93
CA GLN A 26 15.29 -28.87 -24.00
C GLN A 26 16.23 -30.05 -24.30
N LYS A 27 16.43 -30.36 -25.58
CA LYS A 27 17.41 -31.36 -26.03
C LYS A 27 18.84 -30.84 -25.84
N LYS A 28 19.76 -31.74 -25.47
CA LYS A 28 21.18 -31.40 -25.30
C LYS A 28 21.78 -30.94 -26.63
N GLY A 29 22.47 -29.79 -26.63
CA GLY A 29 23.21 -29.27 -27.78
C GLY A 29 22.52 -28.16 -28.57
N ALA A 30 21.25 -27.83 -28.29
CA ALA A 30 20.58 -26.71 -28.93
C ALA A 30 21.17 -25.36 -28.47
N SER A 31 21.62 -24.55 -29.42
CA SER A 31 22.13 -23.20 -29.18
C SER A 31 21.00 -22.20 -28.88
N PHE A 32 21.32 -21.08 -28.24
CA PHE A 32 20.34 -20.06 -27.90
C PHE A 32 19.63 -19.47 -29.14
N ASP A 33 20.36 -19.30 -30.23
CA ASP A 33 19.81 -18.77 -31.49
C ASP A 33 18.81 -19.75 -32.13
N GLU A 34 19.08 -21.06 -32.04
CA GLU A 34 18.15 -22.10 -32.50
C GLU A 34 16.86 -22.16 -31.66
N LEU A 35 16.96 -21.89 -30.36
CA LEU A 35 15.82 -21.89 -29.42
C LEU A 35 14.90 -20.68 -29.59
N THR A 36 15.44 -19.55 -30.04
CA THR A 36 14.70 -18.29 -30.21
C THR A 36 14.17 -18.09 -31.63
N SER A 37 14.54 -18.97 -32.57
CA SER A 37 13.95 -18.96 -33.92
C SER A 37 12.48 -19.41 -33.91
N GLN A 38 11.59 -18.60 -34.50
CA GLN A 38 10.15 -18.91 -34.53
C GLN A 38 9.79 -20.14 -35.37
N VAL A 39 10.67 -20.58 -36.27
CA VAL A 39 10.36 -21.61 -37.28
C VAL A 39 10.67 -23.04 -36.80
N SER A 40 11.68 -23.25 -35.93
CA SER A 40 12.13 -24.62 -35.56
C SER A 40 12.26 -24.90 -34.06
N TRP A 41 11.76 -24.03 -33.17
CA TRP A 41 11.95 -24.21 -31.72
C TRP A 41 11.54 -25.61 -31.23
N ARG A 42 10.47 -26.21 -31.77
CA ARG A 42 9.97 -27.53 -31.39
C ARG A 42 10.99 -28.66 -31.56
N ASP A 43 11.83 -28.58 -32.60
CA ASP A 43 12.81 -29.63 -32.89
C ASP A 43 13.87 -29.74 -31.79
N ASN A 44 14.04 -28.65 -31.03
CA ASN A 44 14.98 -28.53 -29.91
C ASN A 44 14.39 -28.96 -28.56
N PHE A 45 13.15 -29.45 -28.50
CA PHE A 45 12.54 -29.92 -27.25
C PHE A 45 11.97 -31.34 -27.38
N ASP A 46 12.00 -32.07 -26.26
CA ASP A 46 11.24 -33.30 -26.07
C ASP A 46 9.81 -32.94 -25.65
N ILE A 47 8.86 -33.27 -26.51
CA ILE A 47 7.47 -32.83 -26.41
C ILE A 47 6.58 -34.02 -25.99
N PRO A 48 6.06 -34.04 -24.75
CA PRO A 48 5.15 -35.10 -24.29
C PRO A 48 3.81 -35.10 -25.02
N GLU A 49 3.15 -36.26 -25.11
CA GLU A 49 1.76 -36.36 -25.59
C GLU A 49 0.77 -35.61 -24.69
N TRP A 50 -0.36 -35.17 -25.27
CA TRP A 50 -1.44 -34.56 -24.50
C TRP A 50 -2.18 -35.62 -23.67
N VAL A 51 -2.40 -35.33 -22.39
CA VAL A 51 -3.16 -36.20 -21.49
C VAL A 51 -4.15 -35.34 -20.71
N ASP A 52 -5.44 -35.65 -20.78
CA ASP A 52 -6.44 -35.08 -19.88
C ASP A 52 -6.51 -35.90 -18.59
N PRO A 53 -6.10 -35.34 -17.43
CA PRO A 53 -6.18 -36.05 -16.16
C PRO A 53 -7.63 -36.24 -15.67
N ASN A 54 -8.58 -35.40 -16.10
CA ASN A 54 -9.95 -35.42 -15.58
C ASN A 54 -10.80 -36.59 -16.07
N SER A 55 -10.38 -37.26 -17.17
CA SER A 55 -11.06 -38.47 -17.67
C SER A 55 -10.77 -39.72 -16.82
N LYS A 56 -9.87 -39.60 -15.82
CA LYS A 56 -9.45 -40.70 -14.94
C LYS A 56 -9.97 -40.48 -13.53
N ASN A 57 -10.18 -41.55 -12.79
CA ASN A 57 -10.41 -41.47 -11.35
C ASN A 57 -9.11 -41.05 -10.65
N LEU A 58 -8.97 -39.74 -10.40
CA LEU A 58 -7.82 -39.18 -9.69
C LEU A 58 -7.82 -39.55 -8.20
N VAL A 59 -9.00 -39.74 -7.60
CA VAL A 59 -9.17 -40.14 -6.20
C VAL A 59 -8.48 -41.48 -5.92
N ALA A 60 -8.62 -42.46 -6.82
CA ALA A 60 -7.97 -43.77 -6.67
C ALA A 60 -6.43 -43.68 -6.55
N LYS A 61 -5.81 -42.63 -7.11
CA LYS A 61 -4.38 -42.38 -6.98
C LYS A 61 -4.02 -41.83 -5.61
N VAL A 62 -4.80 -40.87 -5.11
CA VAL A 62 -4.45 -40.07 -3.92
C VAL A 62 -5.03 -40.61 -2.61
N SER A 63 -6.15 -41.34 -2.64
CA SER A 63 -6.75 -41.95 -1.47
C SER A 63 -5.77 -42.90 -0.77
N THR A 64 -5.83 -42.94 0.57
CA THR A 64 -5.20 -43.94 1.40
C THR A 64 -5.54 -45.34 0.89
N LYS A 65 -4.59 -46.27 1.03
CA LYS A 65 -4.72 -47.65 0.56
C LYS A 65 -5.25 -48.60 1.63
N LYS A 66 -5.18 -48.20 2.89
CA LYS A 66 -5.63 -48.99 4.04
C LYS A 66 -6.25 -48.07 5.09
N PRO A 67 -7.22 -48.56 5.87
CA PRO A 67 -7.73 -47.81 7.01
C PRO A 67 -6.63 -47.43 8.01
N VAL A 68 -6.66 -46.19 8.51
CA VAL A 68 -5.75 -45.67 9.54
C VAL A 68 -6.57 -44.93 10.60
N THR A 69 -6.30 -45.18 11.88
CA THR A 69 -6.96 -44.49 12.99
C THR A 69 -5.99 -43.48 13.61
N TYR A 70 -6.51 -42.28 13.90
CA TYR A 70 -5.82 -41.22 14.62
C TYR A 70 -6.61 -40.90 15.88
N ASP A 71 -6.02 -41.16 17.05
CA ASP A 71 -6.66 -40.93 18.33
C ASP A 71 -6.22 -39.61 18.96
N PRO A 72 -7.12 -38.90 19.67
CA PRO A 72 -6.80 -37.68 20.37
C PRO A 72 -5.92 -37.97 21.59
N PRO A 73 -5.11 -37.00 22.04
CA PRO A 73 -4.48 -37.09 23.35
C PRO A 73 -5.54 -37.31 24.44
N ALA A 74 -5.25 -38.17 25.42
CA ALA A 74 -6.22 -38.55 26.46
C ALA A 74 -6.86 -37.36 27.21
N LYS A 75 -6.12 -36.25 27.35
CA LYS A 75 -6.60 -35.01 27.99
C LYS A 75 -7.66 -34.26 27.19
N LEU A 76 -7.69 -34.43 25.87
CA LEU A 76 -8.65 -33.77 24.97
C LEU A 76 -9.80 -34.69 24.59
N ALA A 77 -9.72 -35.98 24.92
CA ALA A 77 -10.66 -37.00 24.46
C ALA A 77 -12.11 -36.66 24.86
N LYS A 78 -12.96 -36.50 23.85
CA LYS A 78 -14.39 -36.22 24.02
C LYS A 78 -15.13 -37.55 24.10
N LEU A 79 -15.71 -37.83 25.26
CA LEU A 79 -16.41 -39.09 25.52
C LEU A 79 -17.90 -38.97 25.17
N GLY A 80 -18.45 -40.03 24.59
CA GLY A 80 -19.88 -40.19 24.43
C GLY A 80 -20.56 -40.73 25.70
N PRO A 81 -21.90 -40.90 25.68
CA PRO A 81 -22.68 -41.46 26.80
C PRO A 81 -22.25 -42.87 27.22
N ASP A 82 -21.61 -43.60 26.31
CA ASP A 82 -21.08 -44.95 26.50
C ASP A 82 -19.67 -44.97 27.13
N GLY A 83 -19.12 -43.80 27.49
CA GLY A 83 -17.78 -43.65 28.06
C GLY A 83 -16.65 -43.85 27.04
N LYS A 84 -16.96 -44.02 25.75
CA LYS A 84 -15.98 -44.18 24.67
C LYS A 84 -15.72 -42.86 23.98
N VAL A 85 -14.51 -42.69 23.46
CA VAL A 85 -14.17 -41.52 22.63
C VAL A 85 -15.08 -41.48 21.41
N ILE A 86 -15.62 -40.30 21.10
CA ILE A 86 -16.43 -40.08 19.90
C ILE A 86 -15.62 -40.46 18.67
N ARG A 87 -16.21 -41.30 17.81
CA ARG A 87 -15.55 -41.87 16.64
C ARG A 87 -16.12 -41.32 15.34
N ILE A 88 -15.30 -40.61 14.58
CA ILE A 88 -15.63 -40.13 13.24
C ILE A 88 -14.98 -41.06 12.20
N LEU A 89 -15.77 -41.52 11.23
CA LEU A 89 -15.26 -42.24 10.06
C LEU A 89 -15.07 -41.24 8.91
N ALA A 90 -13.86 -41.12 8.40
CA ALA A 90 -13.51 -40.22 7.30
C ALA A 90 -13.25 -41.01 6.02
N VAL A 91 -14.05 -40.77 4.98
CA VAL A 91 -13.84 -41.32 3.64
C VAL A 91 -12.85 -40.43 2.90
N ASP A 92 -11.65 -40.98 2.63
CA ASP A 92 -10.58 -40.27 1.95
C ASP A 92 -10.80 -40.25 0.45
N VAL A 93 -11.28 -39.12 -0.06
CA VAL A 93 -11.36 -38.86 -1.51
C VAL A 93 -10.22 -37.96 -2.01
N GLY A 94 -9.14 -37.80 -1.24
CA GLY A 94 -8.03 -36.87 -1.48
C GLY A 94 -7.78 -35.92 -0.31
N MET A 95 -7.91 -36.45 0.91
CA MET A 95 -7.94 -35.74 2.18
C MET A 95 -6.67 -34.93 2.44
N LYS A 96 -6.83 -33.65 2.78
CA LYS A 96 -5.74 -32.82 3.32
C LYS A 96 -5.42 -33.21 4.75
N TYR A 97 -4.14 -33.28 5.09
CA TYR A 97 -3.70 -33.64 6.45
C TYR A 97 -4.22 -32.71 7.54
N ASN A 98 -4.51 -31.43 7.23
CA ASN A 98 -5.03 -30.53 8.25
C ASN A 98 -6.44 -30.90 8.71
N GLN A 99 -7.25 -31.58 7.89
CA GLN A 99 -8.56 -32.09 8.32
C GLN A 99 -8.41 -33.11 9.46
N ILE A 100 -7.36 -33.96 9.40
CA ILE A 100 -7.05 -34.90 10.51
C ILE A 100 -6.75 -34.11 11.79
N ARG A 101 -5.92 -33.07 11.69
CA ARG A 101 -5.54 -32.24 12.85
C ARG A 101 -6.77 -31.53 13.44
N CYS A 102 -7.63 -30.94 12.61
CA CYS A 102 -8.84 -30.26 13.06
C CYS A 102 -9.76 -31.18 13.87
N PHE A 103 -9.90 -32.45 13.48
CA PHE A 103 -10.67 -33.44 14.23
C PHE A 103 -9.97 -33.90 15.51
N VAL A 104 -8.72 -34.36 15.41
CA VAL A 104 -7.97 -34.94 16.54
C VAL A 104 -7.76 -33.92 17.65
N ASN A 105 -7.49 -32.66 17.31
CA ASN A 105 -7.32 -31.58 18.30
C ASN A 105 -8.63 -31.21 19.01
N ARG A 106 -9.80 -31.56 18.45
CA ARG A 106 -11.13 -31.39 19.06
C ARG A 106 -11.58 -32.62 19.86
N GLY A 107 -10.67 -33.58 20.08
CA GLY A 107 -10.92 -34.67 21.01
C GLY A 107 -11.63 -35.88 20.45
N VAL A 108 -11.78 -36.00 19.13
CA VAL A 108 -12.44 -37.16 18.52
C VAL A 108 -11.41 -38.13 17.93
N SER A 109 -11.74 -39.42 17.94
CA SER A 109 -10.98 -40.46 17.23
C SER A 109 -11.41 -40.46 15.77
N LEU A 110 -10.45 -40.31 14.85
CA LEU A 110 -10.71 -40.25 13.41
C LEU A 110 -10.17 -41.50 12.73
N LYS A 111 -11.05 -42.33 12.18
CA LYS A 111 -10.64 -43.44 11.30
C LYS A 111 -10.78 -43.02 9.84
N VAL A 112 -9.65 -42.84 9.18
CA VAL A 112 -9.56 -42.52 7.75
C VAL A 112 -9.58 -43.83 6.96
N VAL A 113 -10.49 -43.95 5.99
CA VAL A 113 -10.67 -45.15 5.16
C VAL A 113 -10.53 -44.82 3.67
N PRO A 114 -10.11 -45.80 2.84
CA PRO A 114 -10.06 -45.61 1.38
C PRO A 114 -11.41 -45.18 0.79
N PHE A 115 -11.39 -44.45 -0.33
CA PHE A 115 -12.62 -44.01 -1.03
C PHE A 115 -13.58 -45.16 -1.36
N ASP A 116 -13.06 -46.36 -1.62
CA ASP A 116 -13.81 -47.55 -1.99
C ASP A 116 -14.21 -48.43 -0.79
N TYR A 117 -13.93 -47.99 0.44
CA TYR A 117 -14.36 -48.67 1.66
C TYR A 117 -15.90 -48.77 1.75
N ASP A 118 -16.42 -49.85 2.31
CA ASP A 118 -17.86 -50.05 2.52
C ASP A 118 -18.26 -49.55 3.92
N PHE A 119 -18.39 -48.23 4.05
CA PHE A 119 -18.73 -47.57 5.31
C PHE A 119 -20.19 -47.80 5.75
N ASN A 120 -21.06 -48.43 4.94
CA ASN A 120 -22.42 -48.75 5.38
C ASN A 120 -22.48 -49.99 6.29
N LYS A 121 -21.37 -50.71 6.45
CA LYS A 121 -21.25 -51.91 7.28
C LYS A 121 -20.52 -51.71 8.61
N GLU A 122 -19.97 -50.52 8.85
CA GLU A 122 -19.22 -50.19 10.06
C GLU A 122 -20.02 -49.25 10.98
N GLU A 123 -19.87 -49.43 12.30
CA GLU A 123 -20.43 -48.50 13.29
C GLU A 123 -19.47 -47.34 13.58
N TYR A 124 -20.00 -46.13 13.59
CA TYR A 124 -19.31 -44.88 13.93
C TYR A 124 -20.33 -43.90 14.50
N ASP A 125 -19.85 -42.79 15.06
CA ASP A 125 -20.70 -41.73 15.64
C ASP A 125 -20.99 -40.60 14.64
N GLY A 126 -20.11 -40.39 13.64
CA GLY A 126 -20.29 -39.44 12.55
C GLY A 126 -19.54 -39.84 11.28
N LEU A 127 -20.06 -39.45 10.12
CA LEU A 127 -19.47 -39.70 8.82
C LEU A 127 -18.93 -38.40 8.21
N PHE A 128 -17.67 -38.42 7.78
CA PHE A 128 -17.02 -37.31 7.12
C PHE A 128 -16.53 -37.71 5.73
N ILE A 129 -16.69 -36.84 4.74
CA ILE A 129 -16.21 -37.05 3.38
C ILE A 129 -15.26 -35.90 3.04
N SER A 130 -14.00 -36.25 2.78
CA SER A 130 -12.93 -35.28 2.62
C SER A 130 -13.02 -34.48 1.31
N ASN A 131 -12.11 -33.52 1.16
CA ASN A 131 -11.83 -32.90 -0.13
C ASN A 131 -11.15 -33.89 -1.10
N GLY A 132 -11.09 -33.54 -2.39
CA GLY A 132 -10.47 -34.40 -3.39
C GLY A 132 -10.35 -33.81 -4.80
N PRO A 133 -9.54 -34.44 -5.67
CA PRO A 133 -9.39 -34.05 -7.07
C PRO A 133 -10.37 -34.77 -8.01
N GLY A 134 -10.63 -34.17 -9.17
CA GLY A 134 -11.30 -34.83 -10.29
C GLY A 134 -12.78 -34.50 -10.41
N ASP A 135 -13.44 -35.18 -11.34
CA ASP A 135 -14.85 -35.00 -11.67
C ASP A 135 -15.73 -35.88 -10.74
N PRO A 136 -16.71 -35.32 -10.01
CA PRO A 136 -17.62 -36.13 -9.19
C PRO A 136 -18.40 -37.18 -10.00
N ALA A 137 -18.62 -36.97 -11.31
CA ALA A 137 -19.37 -37.88 -12.16
C ALA A 137 -18.69 -39.26 -12.35
N VAL A 138 -17.37 -39.36 -12.15
CA VAL A 138 -16.65 -40.64 -12.23
C VAL A 138 -16.71 -41.45 -10.93
N MET A 139 -17.24 -40.89 -9.85
CA MET A 139 -17.24 -41.49 -8.50
C MET A 139 -18.57 -42.19 -8.14
N LYS A 140 -19.16 -42.89 -9.11
CA LYS A 140 -20.52 -43.48 -9.00
C LYS A 140 -20.69 -44.41 -7.79
N ASP A 141 -19.71 -45.25 -7.52
CA ASP A 141 -19.78 -46.23 -6.41
C ASP A 141 -19.82 -45.54 -5.04
N VAL A 142 -19.08 -44.43 -4.88
CA VAL A 142 -19.09 -43.64 -3.63
C VAL A 142 -20.42 -42.93 -3.47
N VAL A 143 -20.95 -42.36 -4.55
CA VAL A 143 -22.27 -41.70 -4.56
C VAL A 143 -23.39 -42.67 -4.16
N GLU A 144 -23.37 -43.91 -4.66
CA GLU A 144 -24.37 -44.92 -4.28
C GLU A 144 -24.29 -45.27 -2.79
N LYS A 145 -23.07 -45.47 -2.26
CA LYS A 145 -22.89 -45.73 -0.83
C LYS A 145 -23.34 -44.55 0.03
N LEU A 146 -23.07 -43.31 -0.39
CA LEU A 146 -23.55 -42.10 0.29
C LEU A 146 -25.07 -41.96 0.22
N ARG A 147 -25.69 -42.34 -0.89
CA ARG A 147 -27.16 -42.33 -1.04
C ARG A 147 -27.82 -43.24 0.00
N ILE A 148 -27.23 -44.43 0.23
CA ILE A 148 -27.65 -45.34 1.29
C ILE A 148 -27.49 -44.68 2.67
N ALA A 149 -26.31 -44.10 2.97
CA ALA A 149 -26.05 -43.45 4.25
C ALA A 149 -26.99 -42.27 4.54
N LEU A 150 -27.27 -41.40 3.55
CA LEU A 150 -28.20 -40.28 3.67
C LEU A 150 -29.66 -40.74 3.90
N LYS A 151 -30.06 -41.85 3.26
CA LYS A 151 -31.39 -42.43 3.43
C LYS A 151 -31.57 -43.03 4.82
N GLU A 152 -30.61 -43.85 5.24
CA GLU A 152 -30.64 -44.51 6.55
C GLU A 152 -30.42 -43.55 7.71
N ALA A 153 -29.69 -42.46 7.48
CA ALA A 153 -29.43 -41.40 8.46
C ALA A 153 -28.90 -41.93 9.81
N ARG A 154 -27.99 -42.89 9.80
CA ARG A 154 -27.51 -43.52 11.06
C ARG A 154 -26.79 -42.54 11.98
N THR A 155 -26.13 -41.54 11.42
CA THR A 155 -25.31 -40.54 12.12
C THR A 155 -25.26 -39.23 11.34
N PRO A 156 -24.82 -38.11 11.94
CA PRO A 156 -24.54 -36.87 11.22
C PRO A 156 -23.48 -37.04 10.12
N ILE A 157 -23.63 -36.27 9.04
CA ILE A 157 -22.79 -36.37 7.83
C ILE A 157 -22.27 -34.99 7.45
N PHE A 158 -20.95 -34.88 7.23
CA PHE A 158 -20.29 -33.66 6.77
C PHE A 158 -19.39 -33.90 5.55
N GLY A 159 -19.57 -33.12 4.48
CA GLY A 159 -18.75 -33.19 3.26
C GLY A 159 -18.00 -31.89 2.96
N ILE A 160 -16.75 -31.99 2.48
CA ILE A 160 -15.92 -30.84 2.09
C ILE A 160 -15.50 -30.94 0.62
N CYS A 161 -15.63 -29.87 -0.15
CA CYS A 161 -15.18 -29.76 -1.55
C CYS A 161 -15.72 -30.89 -2.45
N LEU A 162 -14.89 -31.85 -2.88
CA LEU A 162 -15.39 -33.03 -3.61
C LEU A 162 -16.41 -33.81 -2.76
N GLY A 163 -16.21 -33.93 -1.44
CA GLY A 163 -17.18 -34.52 -0.53
C GLY A 163 -18.54 -33.80 -0.53
N HIS A 164 -18.55 -32.48 -0.66
CA HIS A 164 -19.78 -31.70 -0.85
C HIS A 164 -20.48 -32.06 -2.16
N GLN A 165 -19.74 -32.12 -3.27
CA GLN A 165 -20.27 -32.48 -4.59
C GLN A 165 -20.84 -33.91 -4.62
N LEU A 166 -20.12 -34.88 -4.02
CA LEU A 166 -20.56 -36.27 -3.94
C LEU A 166 -21.82 -36.42 -3.07
N MET A 167 -21.88 -35.71 -1.95
CA MET A 167 -23.04 -35.70 -1.05
C MET A 167 -24.26 -35.04 -1.71
N ALA A 168 -24.08 -33.92 -2.40
CA ALA A 168 -25.12 -33.28 -3.18
C ALA A 168 -25.65 -34.22 -4.28
N THR A 169 -24.76 -34.87 -5.02
CA THR A 169 -25.13 -35.85 -6.05
C THR A 169 -25.88 -37.06 -5.46
N ALA A 170 -25.47 -37.54 -4.29
CA ALA A 170 -26.14 -38.61 -3.58
C ALA A 170 -27.56 -38.21 -3.12
N SER A 171 -27.78 -36.94 -2.80
CA SER A 171 -29.09 -36.37 -2.49
C SER A 171 -30.01 -36.18 -3.71
N GLY A 172 -29.48 -36.31 -4.93
CA GLY A 172 -30.21 -36.16 -6.18
C GLY A 172 -29.91 -34.89 -6.98
N ALA A 173 -29.03 -34.02 -6.48
CA ALA A 173 -28.61 -32.81 -7.20
C ALA A 173 -27.61 -33.14 -8.33
N SER A 174 -27.46 -32.21 -9.26
CA SER A 174 -26.47 -32.27 -10.34
C SER A 174 -25.27 -31.36 -10.07
N THR A 175 -24.18 -31.59 -10.80
CA THR A 175 -22.96 -30.76 -10.74
C THR A 175 -22.64 -30.18 -12.11
N LEU A 176 -22.01 -29.01 -12.09
CA LEU A 176 -21.66 -28.20 -13.25
C LEU A 176 -20.15 -28.03 -13.30
N LYS A 177 -19.53 -28.08 -14.48
CA LYS A 177 -18.12 -27.72 -14.63
C LYS A 177 -17.99 -26.20 -14.76
N LEU A 178 -17.25 -25.59 -13.85
CA LEU A 178 -16.92 -24.18 -13.91
C LEU A 178 -15.91 -23.92 -15.02
N LYS A 179 -15.99 -22.74 -15.65
CA LYS A 179 -15.11 -22.37 -16.77
C LYS A 179 -13.65 -22.43 -16.36
N PHE A 180 -13.27 -21.60 -15.39
CA PHE A 180 -11.97 -21.65 -14.74
C PHE A 180 -12.06 -22.45 -13.44
N GLY A 181 -13.05 -22.16 -12.59
CA GLY A 181 -13.20 -22.74 -11.25
C GLY A 181 -12.59 -21.85 -10.17
N ASN A 182 -13.01 -22.03 -8.91
CA ASN A 182 -12.62 -21.15 -7.81
C ASN A 182 -11.33 -21.67 -7.18
N ARG A 183 -10.25 -20.87 -7.27
CA ARG A 183 -8.90 -21.22 -6.82
C ARG A 183 -8.21 -20.01 -6.21
N GLY A 184 -8.22 -19.93 -4.88
CA GLY A 184 -7.68 -18.77 -4.16
C GLY A 184 -7.88 -18.90 -2.66
N HIS A 185 -7.27 -17.99 -1.91
CA HIS A 185 -7.43 -17.89 -0.45
C HIS A 185 -8.30 -16.72 -0.02
N ASN A 186 -8.84 -15.98 -0.99
CA ASN A 186 -9.52 -14.70 -0.82
C ASN A 186 -10.99 -14.76 -1.26
N ILE A 187 -11.58 -15.96 -1.34
CA ILE A 187 -12.88 -16.15 -1.98
C ILE A 187 -14.01 -15.95 -0.95
N PRO A 188 -14.92 -14.98 -1.18
CA PRO A 188 -15.98 -14.66 -0.22
C PRO A 188 -17.20 -15.57 -0.33
N CYS A 189 -17.59 -16.14 0.81
CA CYS A 189 -18.76 -17.00 0.95
C CYS A 189 -19.74 -16.41 1.96
N THR A 190 -20.93 -16.02 1.49
CA THR A 190 -22.01 -15.50 2.35
C THR A 190 -22.88 -16.63 2.86
N SER A 191 -23.04 -16.72 4.18
CA SER A 191 -23.99 -17.62 4.85
C SER A 191 -25.43 -17.16 4.56
N THR A 192 -26.25 -18.07 4.04
CA THR A 192 -27.68 -17.81 3.79
C THR A 192 -28.49 -17.74 5.09
N ILE A 193 -27.95 -18.24 6.20
CA ILE A 193 -28.59 -18.29 7.51
C ILE A 193 -28.38 -16.98 8.26
N SER A 194 -27.11 -16.56 8.42
CA SER A 194 -26.74 -15.40 9.23
C SER A 194 -26.53 -14.12 8.42
N GLY A 195 -26.34 -14.23 7.11
CA GLY A 195 -25.94 -13.10 6.25
C GLY A 195 -24.46 -12.76 6.30
N ARG A 196 -23.69 -13.40 7.20
CA ARG A 196 -22.27 -13.14 7.37
C ARG A 196 -21.46 -13.73 6.22
N CYS A 197 -20.54 -12.95 5.70
CA CYS A 197 -19.58 -13.31 4.68
C CYS A 197 -18.24 -13.70 5.32
N TYR A 198 -17.68 -14.81 4.86
CA TYR A 198 -16.41 -15.36 5.30
C TYR A 198 -15.44 -15.41 4.14
N ILE A 199 -14.15 -15.19 4.39
CA ILE A 199 -13.11 -15.41 3.39
C ILE A 199 -12.65 -16.86 3.48
N THR A 200 -12.59 -17.53 2.32
CA THR A 200 -12.39 -18.97 2.25
C THR A 200 -11.26 -19.36 1.31
N SER A 201 -10.61 -20.48 1.63
CA SER A 201 -9.66 -21.17 0.77
C SER A 201 -10.39 -22.17 -0.12
N GLN A 202 -10.21 -22.06 -1.43
CA GLN A 202 -10.89 -22.92 -2.40
C GLN A 202 -9.94 -23.44 -3.47
N ASN A 203 -10.22 -24.65 -3.96
CA ASN A 203 -9.52 -25.24 -5.09
C ASN A 203 -10.40 -26.29 -5.79
N HIS A 204 -11.40 -25.86 -6.54
CA HIS A 204 -12.30 -26.75 -7.28
C HIS A 204 -12.63 -26.25 -8.68
N GLY A 205 -13.01 -27.17 -9.56
CA GLY A 205 -13.42 -26.88 -10.95
C GLY A 205 -14.88 -27.19 -11.24
N PHE A 206 -15.64 -27.63 -10.24
CA PHE A 206 -17.04 -28.03 -10.36
C PHE A 206 -17.85 -27.44 -9.22
N ALA A 207 -19.12 -27.11 -9.45
CA ALA A 207 -20.05 -26.61 -8.43
C ALA A 207 -21.35 -27.40 -8.47
N VAL A 208 -22.14 -27.35 -7.39
CA VAL A 208 -23.47 -27.95 -7.33
C VAL A 208 -24.50 -27.03 -7.98
N ASP A 209 -25.43 -27.59 -8.76
CA ASP A 209 -26.58 -26.84 -9.30
C ASP A 209 -27.72 -26.80 -8.28
N VAL A 210 -27.91 -25.62 -7.70
CA VAL A 210 -28.88 -25.35 -6.64
C VAL A 210 -30.31 -25.54 -7.09
N ASN A 211 -30.59 -25.38 -8.39
CA ASN A 211 -31.93 -25.56 -8.96
C ASN A 211 -32.33 -27.04 -9.01
N THR A 212 -31.38 -27.94 -8.80
CA THR A 212 -31.60 -29.39 -8.79
C THR A 212 -31.63 -29.99 -7.39
N LEU A 213 -31.58 -29.16 -6.33
CA LEU A 213 -31.69 -29.64 -4.96
C LEU A 213 -33.06 -30.28 -4.71
N THR A 214 -33.05 -31.44 -4.06
CA THR A 214 -34.27 -32.17 -3.69
C THR A 214 -34.94 -31.55 -2.46
N PRO A 215 -36.26 -31.76 -2.26
CA PRO A 215 -36.96 -31.24 -1.09
C PRO A 215 -36.28 -31.61 0.23
N GLY A 216 -36.16 -30.64 1.13
CA GLY A 216 -35.48 -30.79 2.42
C GLY A 216 -34.01 -30.37 2.41
N TRP A 217 -33.43 -30.06 1.26
CA TRP A 217 -32.10 -29.45 1.15
C TRP A 217 -32.20 -27.96 0.81
N LYS A 218 -31.31 -27.17 1.39
CA LYS A 218 -31.16 -25.73 1.13
C LYS A 218 -29.71 -25.35 0.99
N GLU A 219 -29.46 -24.25 0.31
CA GLU A 219 -28.13 -23.63 0.25
C GLU A 219 -27.71 -23.13 1.62
N LEU A 220 -26.46 -23.42 2.00
CA LEU A 220 -25.84 -22.96 3.25
C LEU A 220 -24.96 -21.73 3.01
N PHE A 221 -24.12 -21.78 1.98
CA PHE A 221 -23.23 -20.70 1.59
C PHE A 221 -23.33 -20.45 0.09
N VAL A 222 -23.15 -19.20 -0.30
CA VAL A 222 -23.11 -18.74 -1.69
C VAL A 222 -21.88 -17.89 -1.91
N ASN A 223 -21.21 -18.08 -3.04
CA ASN A 223 -20.08 -17.26 -3.44
C ASN A 223 -20.55 -15.83 -3.75
N ALA A 224 -19.99 -14.82 -3.07
CA ALA A 224 -20.43 -13.44 -3.22
C ALA A 224 -19.98 -12.79 -4.55
N ASN A 225 -19.07 -13.42 -5.30
CA ASN A 225 -18.56 -12.89 -6.57
C ASN A 225 -19.31 -13.45 -7.79
N ASP A 226 -19.57 -14.75 -7.84
CA ASP A 226 -20.16 -15.41 -9.02
C ASP A 226 -21.50 -16.11 -8.78
N GLY A 227 -21.98 -16.11 -7.53
CA GLY A 227 -23.24 -16.72 -7.13
C GLY A 227 -23.25 -18.26 -7.15
N SER A 228 -22.10 -18.91 -7.32
CA SER A 228 -22.01 -20.37 -7.27
C SER A 228 -22.28 -20.90 -5.85
N ASN A 229 -22.74 -22.15 -5.79
CA ASN A 229 -23.02 -22.79 -4.52
C ASN A 229 -21.74 -23.12 -3.76
N GLU A 230 -21.73 -22.75 -2.47
CA GLU A 230 -20.58 -22.94 -1.60
C GLU A 230 -20.90 -23.87 -0.41
N GLY A 231 -22.11 -24.42 -0.37
CA GLY A 231 -22.53 -25.39 0.64
C GLY A 231 -24.03 -25.64 0.64
N ILE A 232 -24.41 -26.77 1.23
CA ILE A 232 -25.82 -27.17 1.41
C ILE A 232 -26.04 -27.75 2.81
N TYR A 233 -27.28 -27.67 3.30
CA TYR A 233 -27.69 -28.30 4.55
C TYR A 233 -29.09 -28.89 4.43
N ASN A 234 -29.36 -29.91 5.25
CA ASN A 234 -30.69 -30.49 5.35
C ASN A 234 -31.52 -29.79 6.45
N THR A 235 -32.80 -29.54 6.18
CA THR A 235 -33.68 -28.79 7.09
C THR A 235 -34.23 -29.60 8.26
N GLU A 236 -34.04 -30.92 8.27
CA GLU A 236 -34.58 -31.83 9.29
C GLU A 236 -33.51 -32.71 9.93
N LYS A 237 -32.52 -33.14 9.14
CA LYS A 237 -31.46 -34.07 9.53
C LYS A 237 -30.13 -33.33 9.77
N PRO A 238 -29.23 -33.88 10.61
CA PRO A 238 -27.94 -33.26 10.93
C PRO A 238 -26.91 -33.44 9.81
N PHE A 239 -27.24 -33.01 8.59
CA PHE A 239 -26.41 -33.14 7.40
C PHE A 239 -26.09 -31.78 6.83
N PHE A 240 -24.82 -31.55 6.52
CA PHE A 240 -24.40 -30.37 5.77
C PHE A 240 -23.11 -30.63 5.02
N SER A 241 -22.77 -29.74 4.09
CA SER A 241 -21.51 -29.80 3.37
C SER A 241 -21.13 -28.42 2.85
N VAL A 242 -19.83 -28.22 2.60
CA VAL A 242 -19.28 -26.96 2.09
C VAL A 242 -18.32 -27.22 0.93
N GLN A 243 -18.30 -26.33 -0.04
CA GLN A 243 -17.49 -26.46 -1.26
C GLN A 243 -16.06 -25.96 -1.07
N PHE A 244 -15.85 -25.00 -0.16
CA PHE A 244 -14.55 -24.50 0.26
C PHE A 244 -13.87 -25.42 1.28
N HIS A 245 -12.67 -25.06 1.73
CA HIS A 245 -11.82 -25.82 2.63
C HIS A 245 -11.69 -25.17 4.02
N PRO A 246 -12.59 -25.47 4.98
CA PRO A 246 -12.52 -24.97 6.36
C PRO A 246 -11.22 -25.27 7.09
N GLU A 247 -10.50 -26.32 6.69
CA GLU A 247 -9.19 -26.65 7.26
C GLU A 247 -8.05 -25.76 6.75
N SER A 248 -8.26 -25.03 5.66
CA SER A 248 -7.30 -24.13 5.02
C SER A 248 -5.92 -24.76 4.84
N THR A 249 -4.82 -24.09 5.17
CA THR A 249 -3.44 -24.59 4.98
C THR A 249 -3.14 -24.94 3.51
N PRO A 250 -2.96 -23.92 2.66
CA PRO A 250 -2.90 -22.49 2.99
C PRO A 250 -4.26 -21.76 3.05
N GLY A 251 -4.24 -20.56 3.64
CA GLY A 251 -5.37 -19.61 3.64
C GLY A 251 -6.05 -19.36 4.99
N PRO A 252 -7.09 -18.50 5.00
CA PRO A 252 -7.71 -17.97 6.22
C PRO A 252 -8.44 -19.03 7.03
N ARG A 253 -8.43 -18.93 8.37
CA ARG A 253 -9.05 -19.90 9.29
C ARG A 253 -10.47 -19.52 9.73
N ASP A 254 -11.11 -18.62 8.99
CA ASP A 254 -12.37 -17.96 9.36
C ASP A 254 -13.57 -18.93 9.46
N THR A 255 -13.45 -20.13 8.88
CA THR A 255 -14.53 -21.13 8.82
C THR A 255 -14.22 -22.43 9.57
N GLU A 256 -13.14 -22.48 10.36
CA GLU A 256 -12.75 -23.70 11.09
C GLU A 256 -13.82 -24.15 12.12
N PHE A 257 -14.69 -23.23 12.56
CA PHE A 257 -15.84 -23.52 13.44
C PHE A 257 -16.81 -24.58 12.87
N LEU A 258 -16.75 -24.87 11.57
CA LEU A 258 -17.57 -25.92 10.95
C LEU A 258 -17.20 -27.33 11.46
N PHE A 259 -15.95 -27.54 11.87
CA PHE A 259 -15.57 -28.78 12.56
C PHE A 259 -16.22 -28.89 13.94
N ASP A 260 -16.27 -27.78 14.70
CA ASP A 260 -16.97 -27.71 15.99
C ASP A 260 -18.47 -27.97 15.82
N THR A 261 -19.07 -27.34 14.81
CA THR A 261 -20.48 -27.52 14.43
C THR A 261 -20.81 -28.98 14.14
N PHE A 262 -19.97 -29.67 13.36
CA PHE A 262 -20.17 -31.08 13.04
C PHE A 262 -20.01 -31.99 14.27
N ILE A 263 -18.96 -31.78 15.08
CA ILE A 263 -18.74 -32.59 16.28
C ILE A 263 -19.87 -32.38 17.30
N GLN A 264 -20.39 -31.15 17.43
CA GLN A 264 -21.54 -30.86 18.28
C GLN A 264 -22.78 -31.62 17.82
N ALA A 265 -23.09 -31.61 16.52
CA ALA A 265 -24.20 -32.39 15.95
C ALA A 265 -24.03 -33.90 16.21
N VAL A 266 -22.81 -34.43 16.11
CA VAL A 266 -22.48 -35.83 16.44
C VAL A 266 -22.71 -36.12 17.92
N THR A 267 -22.20 -35.27 18.82
CA THR A 267 -22.39 -35.44 20.27
C THR A 267 -23.87 -35.42 20.63
N GLU A 268 -24.61 -34.41 20.17
CA GLU A 268 -26.04 -34.25 20.48
C GLU A 268 -26.88 -35.41 19.92
N PHE A 269 -26.60 -35.86 18.69
CA PHE A 269 -27.28 -37.01 18.13
C PHE A 269 -26.95 -38.30 18.88
N LYS A 270 -25.68 -38.50 19.30
CA LYS A 270 -25.28 -39.68 20.07
C LYS A 270 -25.99 -39.75 21.43
N GLU A 271 -26.17 -38.60 22.07
CA GLU A 271 -26.88 -38.45 23.35
C GLU A 271 -28.39 -38.64 23.23
N THR A 272 -29.02 -37.94 22.29
CA THR A 272 -30.48 -37.85 22.22
C THR A 272 -31.12 -38.92 21.33
N LYS A 273 -30.38 -39.42 20.32
CA LYS A 273 -30.90 -40.24 19.21
C LYS A 273 -32.04 -39.58 18.42
N VAL A 274 -32.17 -38.25 18.52
CA VAL A 274 -33.19 -37.46 17.81
C VAL A 274 -32.53 -36.71 16.67
N TYR A 275 -33.12 -36.80 15.47
CA TYR A 275 -32.71 -35.97 14.35
C TYR A 275 -33.05 -34.51 14.61
N LYS A 276 -32.01 -33.68 14.60
CA LYS A 276 -32.15 -32.24 14.68
C LYS A 276 -31.41 -31.60 13.49
N PRO A 277 -31.95 -30.49 12.95
CA PRO A 277 -31.21 -29.69 11.99
C PRO A 277 -29.93 -29.15 12.63
N VAL A 278 -28.87 -29.03 11.84
CA VAL A 278 -27.61 -28.46 12.30
C VAL A 278 -27.83 -26.99 12.70
N GLN A 279 -27.36 -26.63 13.89
CA GLN A 279 -27.36 -25.23 14.34
C GLN A 279 -26.04 -24.58 13.94
N PHE A 280 -26.12 -23.49 13.18
CA PHE A 280 -24.96 -22.72 12.75
C PHE A 280 -24.83 -21.44 13.59
N PRO A 281 -23.60 -21.00 13.93
CA PRO A 281 -23.38 -19.78 14.68
C PRO A 281 -23.69 -18.52 13.86
N GLY A 282 -23.82 -17.37 14.54
CA GLY A 282 -23.94 -16.05 13.91
C GLY A 282 -25.37 -15.49 13.82
N GLY A 283 -26.36 -16.16 14.41
CA GLY A 283 -27.75 -15.67 14.44
C GLY A 283 -28.47 -15.74 13.10
N LEU A 284 -29.67 -15.16 13.03
CA LEU A 284 -30.48 -15.11 11.82
C LEU A 284 -30.25 -13.79 11.07
N LEU A 285 -30.16 -13.86 9.74
CA LEU A 285 -30.00 -12.71 8.85
C LEU A 285 -30.98 -11.57 9.15
N LYS A 286 -32.26 -11.90 9.38
CA LYS A 286 -33.30 -10.91 9.68
C LYS A 286 -33.00 -10.14 10.96
N ASP A 287 -32.54 -10.82 12.00
CA ASP A 287 -32.27 -10.23 13.30
C ASP A 287 -30.99 -9.40 13.26
N ASN A 288 -29.95 -9.90 12.58
CA ASN A 288 -28.70 -9.17 12.34
C ASN A 288 -28.95 -7.86 11.57
N ARG A 289 -29.84 -7.87 10.57
CA ARG A 289 -30.23 -6.67 9.82
C ARG A 289 -31.05 -5.68 10.65
N ALA A 290 -31.91 -6.19 11.54
CA ALA A 290 -32.69 -5.35 12.42
C ALA A 290 -31.84 -4.67 13.52
N ALA A 291 -30.75 -5.30 13.96
CA ALA A 291 -29.85 -4.75 14.96
C ALA A 291 -29.07 -3.52 14.47
N TYR A 292 -28.74 -3.47 13.17
CA TYR A 292 -27.97 -2.38 12.55
C TYR A 292 -28.67 -1.86 11.29
N PRO A 293 -29.80 -1.13 11.44
CA PRO A 293 -30.48 -0.56 10.29
C PRO A 293 -29.57 0.44 9.57
N LYS A 294 -29.74 0.56 8.25
CA LYS A 294 -29.05 1.57 7.44
C LYS A 294 -29.31 2.96 8.04
N VAL A 295 -28.25 3.75 8.19
CA VAL A 295 -28.36 5.10 8.74
C VAL A 295 -29.02 6.03 7.71
N ASP A 296 -30.16 6.62 8.07
CA ASP A 296 -30.87 7.61 7.26
C ASP A 296 -30.41 9.03 7.64
N ALA A 297 -29.24 9.44 7.14
CA ALA A 297 -28.69 10.78 7.33
C ALA A 297 -28.88 11.60 6.05
N LYS A 298 -29.41 12.82 6.16
CA LYS A 298 -29.58 13.75 5.04
C LYS A 298 -28.41 14.69 4.90
N LYS A 299 -27.78 15.04 6.02
CA LYS A 299 -26.63 15.96 6.10
C LYS A 299 -25.54 15.41 6.99
N VAL A 300 -24.33 15.27 6.45
CA VAL A 300 -23.15 14.74 7.16
C VAL A 300 -22.03 15.77 7.18
N LEU A 301 -21.46 15.97 8.36
CA LEU A 301 -20.25 16.76 8.59
C LEU A 301 -19.00 15.87 8.52
N VAL A 302 -18.03 16.24 7.70
CA VAL A 302 -16.72 15.58 7.58
C VAL A 302 -15.65 16.53 8.08
N LEU A 303 -14.79 16.05 8.98
CA LEU A 303 -13.65 16.81 9.50
C LEU A 303 -12.39 16.49 8.68
N GLY A 304 -11.74 17.52 8.13
CA GLY A 304 -10.42 17.42 7.48
C GLY A 304 -9.27 17.42 8.50
N SER A 305 -8.04 17.30 8.01
CA SER A 305 -6.83 17.20 8.86
C SER A 305 -6.26 18.54 9.34
N GLY A 306 -6.59 19.65 8.68
CA GLY A 306 -5.92 20.92 8.91
C GLY A 306 -4.77 21.15 7.92
N GLY A 307 -3.78 21.96 8.33
CA GLY A 307 -2.53 22.11 7.59
C GLY A 307 -1.71 20.81 7.60
N LEU A 308 -0.79 20.67 6.65
CA LEU A 308 0.12 19.52 6.60
C LEU A 308 1.23 19.68 7.63
N SER A 309 1.59 18.58 8.30
CA SER A 309 2.73 18.50 9.21
C SER A 309 3.43 17.15 9.07
N ILE A 310 4.66 17.03 9.57
CA ILE A 310 5.31 15.71 9.67
C ILE A 310 4.39 14.78 10.49
N GLY A 311 4.14 13.58 9.97
CA GLY A 311 3.20 12.64 10.57
C GLY A 311 1.74 12.79 10.13
N GLN A 312 1.35 13.90 9.51
CA GLN A 312 0.01 14.12 8.93
C GLN A 312 0.09 14.94 7.63
N ALA A 313 0.23 14.24 6.51
CA ALA A 313 0.48 14.86 5.20
C ALA A 313 -0.77 14.81 4.29
N GLY A 314 -0.58 14.55 2.99
CA GLY A 314 -1.65 14.57 1.98
C GLY A 314 -2.63 13.40 2.05
N GLU A 315 -2.33 12.34 2.81
CA GLU A 315 -3.14 11.12 2.90
C GLU A 315 -4.60 11.39 3.33
N PHE A 316 -4.82 12.45 4.09
CA PHE A 316 -6.14 12.86 4.58
C PHE A 316 -6.92 13.72 3.58
N ASP A 317 -6.24 14.40 2.65
CA ASP A 317 -6.90 15.06 1.51
C ASP A 317 -7.55 13.98 0.62
N TYR A 318 -6.78 12.93 0.30
CA TYR A 318 -7.30 11.75 -0.41
C TYR A 318 -8.43 11.05 0.35
N SER A 319 -8.21 10.67 1.61
CA SER A 319 -9.18 9.92 2.41
C SER A 319 -10.49 10.69 2.60
N GLY A 320 -10.39 11.98 2.92
CA GLY A 320 -11.56 12.85 3.10
C GLY A 320 -12.32 13.08 1.79
N SER A 321 -11.63 13.18 0.65
CA SER A 321 -12.25 13.30 -0.67
C SER A 321 -13.03 12.03 -1.05
N GLN A 322 -12.49 10.84 -0.76
CA GLN A 322 -13.19 9.57 -0.97
C GLN A 322 -14.44 9.43 -0.10
N ALA A 323 -14.39 9.88 1.15
CA ALA A 323 -15.55 9.86 2.04
C ALA A 323 -16.69 10.75 1.51
N ILE A 324 -16.36 11.96 1.05
CA ILE A 324 -17.34 12.87 0.44
C ILE A 324 -17.98 12.25 -0.80
N LYS A 325 -17.18 11.61 -1.67
CA LYS A 325 -17.68 10.88 -2.85
C LYS A 325 -18.65 9.76 -2.46
N ALA A 326 -18.29 8.94 -1.48
CA ALA A 326 -19.15 7.86 -1.00
C ALA A 326 -20.51 8.38 -0.50
N LEU A 327 -20.51 9.48 0.26
CA LEU A 327 -21.72 10.12 0.77
C LEU A 327 -22.60 10.70 -0.34
N LYS A 328 -22.00 11.34 -1.35
CA LYS A 328 -22.73 11.89 -2.49
C LYS A 328 -23.43 10.83 -3.31
N GLU A 329 -22.82 9.66 -3.49
CA GLU A 329 -23.46 8.53 -4.17
C GLU A 329 -24.68 7.98 -3.42
N GLU A 330 -24.72 8.14 -2.09
CA GLU A 330 -25.90 7.82 -1.27
C GLU A 330 -26.92 8.97 -1.19
N GLY A 331 -26.69 10.07 -1.92
CA GLY A 331 -27.59 11.22 -1.97
C GLY A 331 -27.54 12.12 -0.72
N ILE A 332 -26.45 12.08 0.03
CA ILE A 332 -26.28 12.80 1.30
C ILE A 332 -25.62 14.16 1.08
N TYR A 333 -26.15 15.21 1.70
CA TYR A 333 -25.55 16.55 1.68
C TYR A 333 -24.30 16.60 2.56
N THR A 334 -23.19 17.05 1.99
CA THR A 334 -21.86 17.00 2.62
C THR A 334 -21.38 18.38 3.06
N ILE A 335 -20.95 18.48 4.32
CA ILE A 335 -20.29 19.66 4.89
C ILE A 335 -18.87 19.28 5.25
N LEU A 336 -17.90 20.09 4.85
CA LEU A 336 -16.50 19.91 5.18
C LEU A 336 -16.00 21.08 6.04
N ILE A 337 -15.24 20.78 7.10
CA ILE A 337 -14.40 21.77 7.78
C ILE A 337 -12.94 21.40 7.50
N ASN A 338 -12.22 22.26 6.80
CA ASN A 338 -10.78 22.14 6.59
C ASN A 338 -10.20 23.55 6.33
N PRO A 339 -9.24 24.04 7.15
CA PRO A 339 -8.62 25.34 6.95
C PRO A 339 -7.60 25.35 5.80
N ASN A 340 -7.12 24.19 5.33
CA ASN A 340 -6.11 24.13 4.30
C ASN A 340 -6.69 24.39 2.90
N ILE A 341 -6.40 25.59 2.39
CA ILE A 341 -6.86 26.11 1.10
C ILE A 341 -6.25 25.42 -0.13
N ALA A 342 -5.14 24.70 0.03
CA ALA A 342 -4.41 24.07 -1.07
C ALA A 342 -4.91 22.65 -1.41
N THR A 343 -5.85 22.11 -0.64
CA THR A 343 -6.33 20.72 -0.79
C THR A 343 -7.33 20.56 -1.93
N ILE A 344 -7.34 19.37 -2.55
CA ILE A 344 -8.43 19.00 -3.45
C ILE A 344 -9.75 18.85 -2.69
N GLN A 345 -9.70 18.42 -1.43
CA GLN A 345 -10.84 18.29 -0.53
C GLN A 345 -11.71 19.55 -0.47
N THR A 346 -11.08 20.73 -0.49
CA THR A 346 -11.75 22.04 -0.37
C THR A 346 -12.13 22.66 -1.70
N SER A 347 -11.87 21.97 -2.82
CA SER A 347 -12.21 22.45 -4.16
C SER A 347 -13.72 22.57 -4.35
N LYS A 348 -14.13 23.62 -5.07
CA LYS A 348 -15.52 23.88 -5.40
C LYS A 348 -16.16 22.68 -6.11
N GLY A 349 -17.30 22.23 -5.58
CA GLY A 349 -18.10 21.14 -6.15
C GLY A 349 -17.84 19.77 -5.54
N LEU A 350 -16.73 19.57 -4.82
CA LEU A 350 -16.45 18.30 -4.16
C LEU A 350 -17.37 18.08 -2.96
N ALA A 351 -17.29 18.91 -1.92
CA ALA A 351 -18.32 19.00 -0.87
C ALA A 351 -19.42 20.01 -1.27
N ASP A 352 -20.61 19.88 -0.70
CA ASP A 352 -21.72 20.81 -0.96
C ASP A 352 -21.51 22.14 -0.21
N LYS A 353 -20.89 22.08 0.97
CA LYS A 353 -20.48 23.25 1.75
C LYS A 353 -19.09 23.04 2.35
N VAL A 354 -18.21 24.04 2.21
CA VAL A 354 -16.87 24.05 2.80
C VAL A 354 -16.74 25.22 3.78
N TYR A 355 -16.15 24.94 4.94
CA TYR A 355 -15.76 25.92 5.95
C TYR A 355 -14.24 25.93 6.11
N PHE A 356 -13.61 27.03 5.73
CA PHE A 356 -12.21 27.31 6.00
C PHE A 356 -12.05 27.83 7.43
N LEU A 357 -12.27 26.94 8.40
CA LEU A 357 -12.17 27.22 9.83
C LEU A 357 -11.19 26.24 10.49
N PRO A 358 -10.57 26.61 11.62
CA PRO A 358 -9.77 25.67 12.40
C PRO A 358 -10.59 24.43 12.78
N VAL A 359 -9.97 23.25 12.70
CA VAL A 359 -10.58 21.98 13.11
C VAL A 359 -10.42 21.83 14.64
N THR A 360 -11.18 22.62 15.40
CA THR A 360 -11.22 22.58 16.87
C THR A 360 -12.64 22.38 17.36
N ALA A 361 -12.81 21.84 18.58
CA ALA A 361 -14.12 21.59 19.16
C ALA A 361 -14.99 22.88 19.23
N GLU A 362 -14.38 24.04 19.48
CA GLU A 362 -15.08 25.32 19.47
C GLU A 362 -15.75 25.62 18.11
N PHE A 363 -14.99 25.58 17.02
CA PHE A 363 -15.50 25.89 15.68
C PHE A 363 -16.43 24.80 15.16
N VAL A 364 -16.10 23.53 15.40
CA VAL A 364 -16.97 22.39 15.01
C VAL A 364 -18.32 22.49 15.71
N ARG A 365 -18.35 22.82 17.01
CA ARG A 365 -19.60 23.06 17.76
C ARG A 365 -20.42 24.22 17.17
N LYS A 366 -19.77 25.30 16.74
CA LYS A 366 -20.45 26.43 16.07
C LYS A 366 -21.07 26.00 14.74
N VAL A 367 -20.34 25.24 13.92
CA VAL A 367 -20.84 24.72 12.64
C VAL A 367 -21.99 23.75 12.86
N ILE A 368 -21.89 22.82 13.82
CA ILE A 368 -22.99 21.90 14.17
C ILE A 368 -24.26 22.67 14.53
N LYS A 369 -24.16 23.69 15.39
CA LYS A 369 -25.32 24.51 15.79
C LYS A 369 -25.94 25.28 14.62
N HIS A 370 -25.12 25.71 13.64
CA HIS A 370 -25.57 26.47 12.48
C HIS A 370 -26.16 25.58 11.39
N GLU A 371 -25.42 24.54 10.97
CA GLU A 371 -25.76 23.67 9.85
C GLU A 371 -26.73 22.55 10.25
N ARG A 372 -26.77 22.16 11.52
CA ARG A 372 -27.56 21.06 12.07
C ARG A 372 -27.39 19.76 11.26
N PRO A 373 -26.16 19.22 11.14
CA PRO A 373 -25.95 17.93 10.50
C PRO A 373 -26.60 16.81 11.32
N ASP A 374 -27.10 15.77 10.65
CA ASP A 374 -27.65 14.59 11.34
C ASP A 374 -26.52 13.70 11.89
N ALA A 375 -25.35 13.77 11.26
CA ALA A 375 -24.24 12.88 11.53
C ALA A 375 -22.86 13.50 11.23
N ILE A 376 -21.80 12.92 11.79
CA ILE A 376 -20.41 13.38 11.68
C ILE A 376 -19.43 12.22 11.49
N TYR A 377 -18.39 12.45 10.69
CA TYR A 377 -17.19 11.61 10.62
C TYR A 377 -15.99 12.31 11.29
N CYS A 378 -15.36 11.61 12.23
CA CYS A 378 -14.13 12.06 12.91
C CYS A 378 -12.89 11.26 12.48
N THR A 379 -13.03 10.16 11.73
CA THR A 379 -11.97 9.18 11.45
C THR A 379 -11.21 9.39 10.13
N PHE A 380 -11.50 10.48 9.39
CA PHE A 380 -10.92 10.75 8.07
C PHE A 380 -9.91 11.91 8.05
N GLY A 381 -9.82 12.70 9.13
CA GLY A 381 -8.96 13.88 9.24
C GLY A 381 -7.76 13.69 10.17
N GLY A 382 -7.27 12.46 10.31
CA GLY A 382 -6.13 12.13 11.18
C GLY A 382 -6.37 12.48 12.65
N GLN A 383 -5.29 12.76 13.38
CA GLN A 383 -5.34 13.01 14.82
C GLN A 383 -6.15 14.27 15.17
N THR A 384 -6.00 15.34 14.38
CA THR A 384 -6.76 16.59 14.54
C THR A 384 -8.26 16.36 14.62
N ALA A 385 -8.82 15.59 13.68
CA ALA A 385 -10.25 15.28 13.67
C ALA A 385 -10.67 14.34 14.81
N LEU A 386 -9.83 13.36 15.16
CA LEU A 386 -10.08 12.46 16.29
C LEU A 386 -10.11 13.22 17.63
N SER A 387 -9.16 14.12 17.87
CA SER A 387 -9.11 14.92 19.09
C SER A 387 -10.38 15.73 19.30
N VAL A 388 -10.95 16.31 18.23
CA VAL A 388 -12.26 16.97 18.29
C VAL A 388 -13.37 15.99 18.64
N GLY A 389 -13.36 14.79 18.06
CA GLY A 389 -14.31 13.73 18.39
C GLY A 389 -14.27 13.34 19.86
N ILE A 390 -13.06 13.21 20.44
CA ILE A 390 -12.86 12.88 21.85
C ILE A 390 -13.34 14.02 22.75
N GLU A 391 -13.00 15.27 22.44
CA GLU A 391 -13.40 16.44 23.25
C GLU A 391 -14.93 16.65 23.24
N LEU A 392 -15.60 16.39 22.11
CA LEU A 392 -17.05 16.58 21.96
C LEU A 392 -17.89 15.32 22.26
N LYS A 393 -17.27 14.23 22.71
CA LYS A 393 -17.92 12.92 22.90
C LYS A 393 -19.26 13.01 23.61
N ASP A 394 -19.29 13.67 24.77
CA ASP A 394 -20.47 13.76 25.63
C ASP A 394 -21.47 14.85 25.19
N GLU A 395 -21.12 15.64 24.16
CA GLU A 395 -21.96 16.71 23.63
C GLU A 395 -22.75 16.29 22.39
N PHE A 396 -22.27 15.30 21.62
CA PHE A 396 -22.87 14.93 20.32
C PHE A 396 -24.37 14.62 20.40
N GLU A 397 -24.82 13.86 21.41
CA GLU A 397 -26.24 13.56 21.62
C GLU A 397 -27.06 14.83 21.89
N SER A 398 -26.58 15.70 22.77
CA SER A 398 -27.24 16.97 23.08
C SER A 398 -27.29 17.93 21.88
N LEU A 399 -26.33 17.80 20.96
CA LEU A 399 -26.25 18.54 19.71
C LEU A 399 -27.09 17.91 18.59
N GLY A 400 -27.64 16.71 18.80
CA GLY A 400 -28.45 15.98 17.82
C GLY A 400 -27.65 15.36 16.68
N VAL A 401 -26.36 15.08 16.88
CA VAL A 401 -25.46 14.58 15.83
C VAL A 401 -25.01 13.15 16.17
N LYS A 402 -25.11 12.22 15.22
CA LYS A 402 -24.61 10.85 15.36
C LYS A 402 -23.18 10.70 14.82
N VAL A 403 -22.31 10.03 15.56
CA VAL A 403 -20.98 9.62 15.06
C VAL A 403 -21.13 8.41 14.13
N LEU A 404 -20.63 8.52 12.89
CA LEU A 404 -20.65 7.45 11.89
C LEU A 404 -19.38 6.60 11.95
N GLY A 405 -19.54 5.29 11.70
CA GLY A 405 -18.43 4.33 11.77
C GLY A 405 -18.02 4.00 13.21
N THR A 406 -16.72 3.83 13.42
CA THR A 406 -16.13 3.53 14.73
C THR A 406 -16.52 4.58 15.77
N GLN A 407 -17.06 4.11 16.90
CA GLN A 407 -17.51 4.98 17.99
C GLN A 407 -16.33 5.58 18.74
N ILE A 408 -16.53 6.77 19.32
CA ILE A 408 -15.46 7.51 20.02
C ILE A 408 -14.90 6.74 21.22
N ASP A 409 -15.71 5.92 21.90
CA ASP A 409 -15.23 5.03 22.95
C ASP A 409 -14.15 4.06 22.45
N THR A 410 -14.39 3.40 21.31
CA THR A 410 -13.41 2.51 20.69
C THR A 410 -12.13 3.27 20.32
N VAL A 411 -12.25 4.49 19.81
CA VAL A 411 -11.09 5.35 19.51
C VAL A 411 -10.28 5.63 20.77
N ILE A 412 -10.94 6.01 21.87
CA ILE A 412 -10.27 6.27 23.16
C ILE A 412 -9.57 5.00 23.65
N THR A 413 -10.22 3.83 23.55
CA THR A 413 -9.61 2.55 23.92
C THR A 413 -8.36 2.24 23.11
N THR A 414 -8.31 2.57 21.83
CA THR A 414 -7.14 2.31 20.98
C THR A 414 -6.01 3.33 21.14
N GLU A 415 -6.34 4.57 21.46
CA GLU A 415 -5.36 5.66 21.65
C GLU A 415 -4.72 5.62 23.06
N ASP A 416 -5.46 5.17 24.07
CA ASP A 416 -4.96 4.99 25.43
C ASP A 416 -4.31 3.62 25.62
N ARG A 417 -3.01 3.60 25.92
CA ARG A 417 -2.21 2.37 26.02
C ARG A 417 -2.68 1.43 27.13
N ASP A 418 -3.18 1.96 28.26
CA ASP A 418 -3.64 1.14 29.38
C ASP A 418 -5.00 0.52 29.10
N LEU A 419 -5.92 1.28 28.49
CA LEU A 419 -7.21 0.75 28.03
C LEU A 419 -7.02 -0.29 26.94
N PHE A 420 -6.11 -0.03 25.99
CA PHE A 420 -5.78 -0.97 24.93
C PHE A 420 -5.21 -2.27 25.51
N ALA A 421 -4.25 -2.19 26.42
CA ALA A 421 -3.65 -3.37 27.05
C ALA A 421 -4.70 -4.23 27.77
N LYS A 422 -5.61 -3.60 28.53
CA LYS A 422 -6.72 -4.31 29.19
C LYS A 422 -7.65 -5.01 28.19
N ALA A 423 -8.02 -4.34 27.10
CA ALA A 423 -8.84 -4.95 26.04
C ALA A 423 -8.12 -6.13 25.37
N MET A 424 -6.79 -6.07 25.20
CA MET A 424 -6.04 -7.20 24.66
C MET A 424 -6.00 -8.38 25.64
N ASP A 425 -5.83 -8.10 26.93
CA ASP A 425 -5.82 -9.11 27.99
C ASP A 425 -7.18 -9.84 28.11
N GLU A 426 -8.30 -9.17 27.87
CA GLU A 426 -9.66 -9.76 27.89
C GLU A 426 -9.83 -10.91 26.89
N ILE A 427 -9.11 -10.86 25.76
CA ILE A 427 -9.12 -11.90 24.73
C ILE A 427 -7.86 -12.78 24.74
N GLY A 428 -6.97 -12.59 25.72
CA GLY A 428 -5.72 -13.34 25.86
C GLY A 428 -4.68 -13.02 24.78
N GLU A 429 -4.79 -11.86 24.13
CA GLU A 429 -3.84 -11.38 23.14
C GLU A 429 -2.67 -10.65 23.81
N LYS A 430 -1.51 -10.64 23.14
CA LYS A 430 -0.28 -10.11 23.72
C LYS A 430 -0.02 -8.70 23.22
N CYS A 431 -0.11 -7.70 24.09
CA CYS A 431 0.42 -6.37 23.81
C CYS A 431 1.88 -6.24 24.28
N ALA A 432 2.59 -5.24 23.76
CA ALA A 432 3.91 -4.89 24.28
C ALA A 432 3.80 -4.51 25.77
N LYS A 433 4.60 -5.15 26.64
CA LYS A 433 4.61 -4.82 28.07
C LYS A 433 5.14 -3.41 28.26
N SER A 434 4.31 -2.53 28.80
CA SER A 434 4.60 -1.12 29.03
C SER A 434 4.16 -0.68 30.43
N LYS A 435 4.83 0.32 30.99
CA LYS A 435 4.40 0.96 32.25
C LYS A 435 4.78 2.43 32.23
N SER A 436 3.81 3.28 32.55
CA SER A 436 4.03 4.72 32.70
C SER A 436 4.79 5.00 34.00
N ALA A 437 5.71 5.95 33.95
CA ALA A 437 6.51 6.42 35.06
C ALA A 437 6.59 7.95 35.03
N SER A 438 6.30 8.59 36.16
CA SER A 438 6.37 10.05 36.33
C SER A 438 7.61 10.48 37.12
N SER A 439 8.45 9.52 37.52
CA SER A 439 9.72 9.75 38.20
C SER A 439 10.75 8.69 37.79
N LEU A 440 12.03 8.96 38.07
CA LEU A 440 13.10 8.00 37.82
C LEU A 440 12.92 6.71 38.64
N GLU A 441 12.42 6.82 39.87
CA GLU A 441 12.16 5.66 40.75
C GLU A 441 11.06 4.77 40.18
N GLU A 442 9.96 5.35 39.70
CA GLU A 442 8.90 4.62 39.01
C GLU A 442 9.40 3.94 37.72
N ALA A 443 10.31 4.59 36.98
CA ALA A 443 10.89 4.00 35.78
C ALA A 443 11.80 2.80 36.10
N LEU A 444 12.59 2.89 37.18
CA LEU A 444 13.42 1.77 37.67
C LEU A 444 12.56 0.61 38.18
N ASP A 445 11.46 0.91 38.87
CA ASP A 445 10.50 -0.10 39.32
C ASP A 445 9.77 -0.77 38.15
N ALA A 446 9.44 -0.02 37.09
CA ALA A 446 8.88 -0.57 35.87
C ALA A 446 9.80 -1.63 35.23
N VAL A 447 11.11 -1.39 35.18
CA VAL A 447 12.04 -2.36 34.58
C VAL A 447 12.21 -3.63 35.41
N LYS A 448 12.00 -3.60 36.74
CA LYS A 448 12.01 -4.82 37.54
C LYS A 448 10.95 -5.83 37.09
N GLU A 449 9.83 -5.34 36.57
CA GLU A 449 8.71 -6.14 36.06
C GLU A 449 8.87 -6.47 34.56
N ILE A 450 9.31 -5.50 33.76
CA ILE A 450 9.40 -5.61 32.30
C ILE A 450 10.66 -6.39 31.86
N GLY A 451 11.79 -6.12 32.51
CA GLY A 451 13.12 -6.64 32.17
C GLY A 451 13.80 -5.89 31.02
N PHE A 452 15.13 -5.79 31.08
CA PHE A 452 15.95 -5.24 29.99
C PHE A 452 16.05 -6.20 28.78
N PRO A 453 16.29 -5.68 27.56
CA PRO A 453 16.37 -4.26 27.21
C PRO A 453 14.99 -3.59 27.15
N VAL A 454 14.93 -2.28 27.40
CA VAL A 454 13.69 -1.48 27.36
C VAL A 454 13.83 -0.27 26.44
N ILE A 455 12.69 0.24 25.97
CA ILE A 455 12.57 1.56 25.35
C ILE A 455 11.89 2.50 26.33
N VAL A 456 12.41 3.71 26.49
CA VAL A 456 11.70 4.80 27.17
C VAL A 456 11.17 5.75 26.12
N ARG A 457 9.92 6.18 26.25
CA ARG A 457 9.31 7.21 25.39
C ARG A 457 8.75 8.32 26.27
N ALA A 458 8.93 9.57 25.90
CA ALA A 458 8.25 10.67 26.59
C ALA A 458 6.74 10.64 26.26
N ALA A 459 5.89 10.72 27.27
CA ALA A 459 4.44 10.85 27.07
C ALA A 459 4.10 12.24 26.52
N TYR A 460 2.97 12.39 25.82
CA TYR A 460 2.50 13.65 25.22
C TYR A 460 3.48 14.32 24.24
N ALA A 461 4.52 13.60 23.80
CA ALA A 461 5.46 14.06 22.80
C ALA A 461 5.17 13.37 21.46
N LEU A 462 4.92 14.15 20.42
CA LEU A 462 4.78 13.63 19.06
C LEU A 462 6.15 13.25 18.50
N GLY A 463 6.20 12.14 17.76
CA GLY A 463 7.42 11.69 17.10
C GLY A 463 8.57 11.50 18.09
N GLY A 464 8.43 10.62 19.08
CA GLY A 464 9.56 10.05 19.85
C GLY A 464 10.57 11.03 20.47
N LEU A 465 10.23 12.31 20.67
CA LEU A 465 11.12 13.28 21.30
C LEU A 465 11.45 12.82 22.72
N GLY A 466 12.74 12.66 23.05
CA GLY A 466 13.18 12.11 24.34
C GLY A 466 13.04 10.59 24.48
N SER A 467 12.76 9.86 23.38
CA SER A 467 12.76 8.40 23.39
C SER A 467 14.15 7.81 23.15
N GLY A 468 14.37 6.59 23.65
CA GLY A 468 15.60 5.84 23.40
C GLY A 468 15.58 4.46 24.02
N PHE A 469 16.63 3.69 23.74
CA PHE A 469 16.78 2.33 24.25
C PHE A 469 17.73 2.33 25.44
N ALA A 470 17.44 1.49 26.43
CA ALA A 470 18.30 1.21 27.54
C ALA A 470 18.47 -0.31 27.66
N ASP A 471 19.71 -0.78 27.56
CA ASP A 471 20.05 -2.19 27.75
C ASP A 471 20.38 -2.50 29.22
N ASN A 472 20.55 -1.46 30.05
CA ASN A 472 20.88 -1.56 31.46
C ASN A 472 20.41 -0.32 32.26
N GLU A 473 20.52 -0.42 33.58
CA GLU A 473 20.06 0.60 34.53
C GLU A 473 20.72 1.97 34.34
N LYS A 474 22.02 2.00 34.01
CA LYS A 474 22.75 3.25 33.80
C LYS A 474 22.19 4.01 32.59
N GLU A 475 22.02 3.30 31.48
CA GLU A 475 21.42 3.89 30.26
C GLU A 475 19.99 4.35 30.49
N LEU A 476 19.20 3.59 31.27
CA LEU A 476 17.84 3.99 31.65
C LEU A 476 17.84 5.31 32.41
N ILE A 477 18.73 5.47 33.39
CA ILE A 477 18.85 6.70 34.18
C ILE A 477 19.20 7.89 33.28
N ASP A 478 20.22 7.74 32.43
CA ASP A 478 20.66 8.79 31.51
C ASP A 478 19.54 9.21 30.55
N LEU A 479 18.75 8.24 30.09
CA LEU A 479 17.63 8.45 29.18
C LEU A 479 16.44 9.10 29.89
N CYS A 480 16.02 8.60 31.04
CA CYS A 480 14.94 9.18 31.84
C CYS A 480 15.25 10.63 32.26
N ASN A 481 16.49 10.95 32.64
CA ASN A 481 16.88 12.32 32.97
C ASN A 481 16.70 13.29 31.79
N LYS A 482 16.98 12.83 30.56
CA LYS A 482 16.72 13.61 29.34
C LYS A 482 15.23 13.69 29.02
N ALA A 483 14.51 12.58 29.16
CA ALA A 483 13.10 12.49 28.83
C ALA A 483 12.22 13.32 29.78
N PHE A 484 12.48 13.28 31.09
CA PHE A 484 11.75 14.07 32.08
C PHE A 484 11.99 15.58 31.96
N ALA A 485 13.08 16.01 31.33
CA ALA A 485 13.29 17.41 31.00
C ALA A 485 12.33 17.92 29.90
N ALA A 486 11.78 17.02 29.08
CA ALA A 486 10.89 17.32 27.98
C ALA A 486 9.42 16.95 28.25
N SER A 487 9.15 16.00 29.15
CA SER A 487 7.79 15.56 29.47
C SER A 487 7.64 15.20 30.96
N PRO A 488 6.48 15.50 31.60
CA PRO A 488 6.23 15.13 32.98
C PRO A 488 6.09 13.61 33.20
N GLN A 489 5.97 12.81 32.14
CA GLN A 489 5.79 11.37 32.22
C GLN A 489 6.56 10.67 31.09
N VAL A 490 7.07 9.48 31.37
CA VAL A 490 7.67 8.58 30.39
C VAL A 490 6.99 7.23 30.41
N LEU A 491 7.04 6.52 29.29
CA LEU A 491 6.56 5.16 29.14
C LEU A 491 7.78 4.24 28.99
N VAL A 492 7.92 3.29 29.90
CA VAL A 492 8.97 2.26 29.86
C VAL A 492 8.37 1.00 29.28
N GLU A 493 8.94 0.45 28.20
CA GLU A 493 8.40 -0.72 27.51
C GLU A 493 9.46 -1.74 27.15
N LYS A 494 9.07 -3.02 27.00
CA LYS A 494 9.99 -4.07 26.56
C LYS A 494 10.52 -3.77 25.16
N SER A 495 11.84 -3.73 25.00
CA SER A 495 12.46 -3.56 23.69
C SER A 495 12.34 -4.84 22.88
N MET A 496 11.79 -4.70 21.67
CA MET A 496 11.71 -5.75 20.65
C MET A 496 12.60 -5.37 19.45
N LYS A 497 13.65 -4.59 19.69
CA LYS A 497 14.58 -4.11 18.65
C LYS A 497 15.11 -5.30 17.83
N GLY A 498 15.06 -5.16 16.51
CA GLY A 498 15.50 -6.22 15.59
C GLY A 498 14.43 -7.27 15.25
N TRP A 499 13.23 -7.19 15.84
CA TRP A 499 12.10 -8.03 15.41
C TRP A 499 11.53 -7.54 14.08
N LYS A 500 10.85 -8.42 13.36
CA LYS A 500 10.13 -8.05 12.13
C LYS A 500 8.93 -7.18 12.52
N GLU A 501 8.73 -6.09 11.81
CA GLU A 501 7.56 -5.24 11.98
C GLU A 501 6.60 -5.47 10.81
N ILE A 502 5.37 -5.87 11.14
CA ILE A 502 4.34 -6.29 10.18
C ILE A 502 3.08 -5.50 10.44
N GLU A 503 2.45 -4.99 9.39
CA GLU A 503 1.19 -4.23 9.48
C GLU A 503 0.08 -4.92 8.68
N TYR A 504 -1.16 -4.79 9.16
CA TYR A 504 -2.36 -5.19 8.42
C TYR A 504 -3.37 -4.05 8.38
N GLU A 505 -3.94 -3.83 7.20
CA GLU A 505 -5.13 -3.01 7.02
C GLU A 505 -6.37 -3.89 7.09
N VAL A 506 -7.22 -3.61 8.06
CA VAL A 506 -8.41 -4.41 8.37
C VAL A 506 -9.66 -3.58 8.14
N VAL A 507 -10.66 -4.19 7.51
CA VAL A 507 -11.96 -3.57 7.28
C VAL A 507 -13.03 -4.43 7.92
N ARG A 508 -13.90 -3.80 8.72
CA ARG A 508 -15.01 -4.46 9.41
C ARG A 508 -16.30 -3.69 9.27
N ASP A 509 -17.39 -4.38 8.94
CA ASP A 509 -18.73 -3.78 8.92
C ASP A 509 -19.53 -4.06 10.20
N ALA A 510 -20.71 -3.43 10.32
CA ALA A 510 -21.61 -3.60 11.45
C ALA A 510 -22.21 -5.02 11.56
N PHE A 511 -22.13 -5.83 10.50
CA PHE A 511 -22.65 -7.21 10.43
C PHE A 511 -21.56 -8.26 10.69
N ASP A 512 -20.41 -7.82 11.18
CA ASP A 512 -19.27 -8.65 11.58
C ASP A 512 -18.57 -9.38 10.41
N ASN A 513 -18.76 -8.88 9.19
CA ASN A 513 -17.86 -9.19 8.07
C ASN A 513 -16.55 -8.44 8.34
N CYS A 514 -15.43 -9.17 8.37
CA CYS A 514 -14.12 -8.62 8.72
C CYS A 514 -13.06 -9.25 7.82
N ILE A 515 -12.32 -8.41 7.09
CA ILE A 515 -11.34 -8.81 6.06
C ILE A 515 -10.02 -8.08 6.29
N THR A 516 -8.91 -8.67 5.85
CA THR A 516 -7.61 -7.98 5.82
C THR A 516 -7.25 -7.61 4.39
N VAL A 517 -7.32 -6.31 4.07
CA VAL A 517 -7.21 -5.78 2.70
C VAL A 517 -5.76 -5.71 2.23
N CYS A 518 -4.84 -5.37 3.11
CA CYS A 518 -3.42 -5.28 2.77
C CYS A 518 -2.59 -5.73 3.96
N ASN A 519 -1.43 -6.32 3.67
CA ASN A 519 -0.43 -6.60 4.67
C ASN A 519 0.92 -6.08 4.18
N MET A 520 1.69 -5.54 5.11
CA MET A 520 2.94 -4.84 4.84
C MET A 520 4.05 -5.38 5.74
N GLU A 521 5.25 -5.50 5.19
CA GLU A 521 6.45 -5.89 5.91
C GLU A 521 7.48 -4.78 5.83
N ASN A 522 7.95 -4.32 6.99
CA ASN A 522 9.03 -3.35 7.04
C ASN A 522 10.34 -4.03 6.66
N PHE A 523 11.06 -3.44 5.71
CA PHE A 523 12.43 -3.82 5.36
C PHE A 523 13.36 -3.52 6.55
N ASP A 524 13.16 -2.36 7.17
CA ASP A 524 13.83 -1.98 8.40
C ASP A 524 13.17 -2.70 9.60
N PRO A 525 13.94 -3.36 10.48
CA PRO A 525 13.37 -4.03 11.64
C PRO A 525 12.93 -3.03 12.71
N LEU A 526 12.13 -3.51 13.68
CA LEU A 526 11.55 -2.67 14.72
C LEU A 526 12.60 -1.82 15.45
N GLY A 527 12.26 -0.54 15.61
CA GLY A 527 13.10 0.51 16.21
C GLY A 527 13.16 1.78 15.36
N ILE A 528 12.74 1.68 14.11
CA ILE A 528 12.48 2.79 13.19
C ILE A 528 10.96 2.85 12.98
N HIS A 529 10.37 4.04 13.07
CA HIS A 529 8.94 4.23 12.89
C HIS A 529 8.50 3.78 11.48
N THR A 530 7.35 3.11 11.34
CA THR A 530 6.79 2.63 10.05
C THR A 530 6.81 3.71 8.95
N GLY A 531 6.40 4.94 9.30
CA GLY A 531 6.48 6.13 8.44
C GLY A 531 7.89 6.48 7.91
N ASP A 532 8.96 6.14 8.63
CA ASP A 532 10.37 6.32 8.26
C ASP A 532 11.04 5.01 7.81
N SER A 533 10.31 3.90 7.79
CA SER A 533 10.81 2.63 7.29
C SER A 533 10.59 2.49 5.78
N ILE A 534 11.47 1.75 5.12
CA ILE A 534 11.17 1.15 3.82
C ILE A 534 10.16 0.03 4.05
N VAL A 535 9.09 -0.02 3.25
CA VAL A 535 7.96 -0.95 3.44
C VAL A 535 7.68 -1.71 2.14
N VAL A 536 7.36 -2.99 2.25
CA VAL A 536 7.06 -3.88 1.12
C VAL A 536 5.65 -4.45 1.27
N ALA A 537 4.87 -4.44 0.18
CA ALA A 537 3.55 -5.06 0.11
C ALA A 537 3.45 -6.01 -1.10
N PRO A 538 2.94 -7.25 -0.93
CA PRO A 538 2.65 -7.91 0.35
C PRO A 538 3.93 -8.28 1.12
N SER A 539 3.82 -8.78 2.35
CA SER A 539 4.96 -9.38 3.08
C SER A 539 5.64 -10.48 2.27
N GLN A 540 6.97 -10.56 2.33
CA GLN A 540 7.80 -11.47 1.53
C GLN A 540 8.38 -12.64 2.36
N THR A 541 8.58 -12.45 3.67
CA THR A 541 9.37 -13.40 4.48
C THR A 541 8.55 -14.17 5.53
N LEU A 542 7.22 -14.07 5.49
CA LEU A 542 6.32 -14.80 6.38
C LEU A 542 5.98 -16.18 5.81
N SER A 543 5.92 -17.19 6.67
CA SER A 543 5.29 -18.46 6.33
C SER A 543 3.76 -18.31 6.28
N ASP A 544 3.05 -19.23 5.62
CA ASP A 544 1.57 -19.27 5.65
C ASP A 544 1.04 -19.34 7.09
N GLU A 545 1.77 -19.99 7.98
CA GLU A 545 1.39 -20.10 9.39
C GLU A 545 1.56 -18.78 10.14
N ASP A 546 2.69 -18.08 9.97
CA ASP A 546 2.91 -16.78 10.62
C ASP A 546 1.95 -15.72 10.06
N TYR A 547 1.74 -15.72 8.74
CA TYR A 547 0.77 -14.86 8.07
C TYR A 547 -0.62 -15.05 8.64
N ASN A 548 -1.15 -16.27 8.64
CA ASN A 548 -2.52 -16.53 9.09
C ASN A 548 -2.67 -16.42 10.62
N MET A 549 -1.59 -16.62 11.39
CA MET A 549 -1.57 -16.32 12.82
C MET A 549 -1.84 -14.82 13.05
N LEU A 550 -1.02 -13.95 12.45
CA LEU A 550 -1.18 -12.49 12.58
C LEU A 550 -2.50 -12.00 11.99
N ARG A 551 -2.91 -12.51 10.81
CA ARG A 551 -4.21 -12.20 10.19
C ARG A 551 -5.39 -12.57 11.10
N THR A 552 -5.36 -13.77 11.69
CA THR A 552 -6.45 -14.23 12.58
C THR A 552 -6.51 -13.37 13.84
N THR A 553 -5.35 -13.04 14.42
CA THR A 553 -5.26 -12.10 15.54
C THR A 553 -5.82 -10.74 15.16
N ALA A 554 -5.49 -10.20 13.99
CA ALA A 554 -6.03 -8.93 13.50
C ALA A 554 -7.56 -8.95 13.48
N VAL A 555 -8.14 -9.96 12.84
CA VAL A 555 -9.60 -10.12 12.75
C VAL A 555 -10.25 -10.25 14.14
N ASN A 556 -9.61 -10.95 15.09
CA ASN A 556 -10.13 -11.12 16.44
C ASN A 556 -10.06 -9.83 17.27
N VAL A 557 -8.93 -9.13 17.23
CA VAL A 557 -8.70 -7.86 17.94
C VAL A 557 -9.69 -6.80 17.44
N ILE A 558 -9.80 -6.62 16.12
CA ILE A 558 -10.69 -5.60 15.53
C ILE A 558 -12.17 -5.91 15.80
N ARG A 559 -12.55 -7.20 15.83
CA ARG A 559 -13.89 -7.61 16.26
C ARG A 559 -14.15 -7.28 17.73
N HIS A 560 -13.20 -7.57 18.61
CA HIS A 560 -13.32 -7.32 20.04
C HIS A 560 -13.45 -5.82 20.37
N LEU A 561 -12.65 -4.98 19.71
CA LEU A 561 -12.69 -3.52 19.87
C LEU A 561 -13.98 -2.88 19.32
N GLY A 562 -14.72 -3.59 18.46
CA GLY A 562 -15.98 -3.10 17.88
C GLY A 562 -15.80 -2.07 16.76
N VAL A 563 -14.67 -2.09 16.06
CA VAL A 563 -14.41 -1.19 14.92
C VAL A 563 -15.46 -1.39 13.82
N VAL A 564 -15.94 -0.27 13.24
CA VAL A 564 -16.83 -0.26 12.07
C VAL A 564 -16.28 0.74 11.06
N GLY A 565 -15.74 0.23 9.95
CA GLY A 565 -14.95 1.00 9.01
C GLY A 565 -13.61 0.32 8.76
N GLU A 566 -12.54 1.11 8.77
CA GLU A 566 -11.16 0.66 8.56
C GLU A 566 -10.31 0.92 9.80
N CYS A 567 -9.25 0.13 9.94
CA CYS A 567 -8.18 0.35 10.90
C CYS A 567 -6.88 -0.33 10.48
N ASN A 568 -5.77 0.22 10.96
CA ASN A 568 -4.43 -0.37 10.84
C ASN A 568 -4.04 -1.07 12.17
N ILE A 569 -3.41 -2.23 12.10
CA ILE A 569 -2.83 -2.95 13.25
C ILE A 569 -1.38 -3.32 12.97
N GLN A 570 -0.51 -3.12 13.96
CA GLN A 570 0.93 -3.33 13.85
C GLN A 570 1.43 -4.41 14.82
N TYR A 571 2.36 -5.23 14.35
CA TYR A 571 2.94 -6.35 15.08
C TYR A 571 4.46 -6.28 15.10
N ALA A 572 5.04 -6.67 16.24
CA ALA A 572 6.42 -7.14 16.31
C ALA A 572 6.41 -8.67 16.28
N LEU A 573 7.05 -9.29 15.30
CA LEU A 573 7.20 -10.75 15.17
C LEU A 573 8.66 -11.16 15.37
N ASN A 574 8.89 -12.09 16.30
CA ASN A 574 10.21 -12.64 16.56
C ASN A 574 10.71 -13.42 15.32
N PRO A 575 11.88 -13.09 14.74
CA PRO A 575 12.37 -13.74 13.53
C PRO A 575 12.76 -15.21 13.72
N TYR A 576 12.84 -15.70 14.97
CA TYR A 576 13.30 -17.06 15.30
C TYR A 576 12.22 -17.93 15.97
N SER A 577 11.02 -17.39 16.20
CA SER A 577 9.93 -18.12 16.84
C SER A 577 8.56 -17.59 16.39
N LYS A 578 7.47 -18.14 16.95
CA LYS A 578 6.10 -17.64 16.72
C LYS A 578 5.66 -16.61 17.76
N GLU A 579 6.59 -16.13 18.57
CA GLU A 579 6.31 -15.07 19.53
C GLU A 579 6.06 -13.76 18.77
N TYR A 580 4.90 -13.17 18.99
CA TYR A 580 4.56 -11.84 18.51
C TYR A 580 3.95 -11.00 19.63
N CYS A 581 3.97 -9.69 19.42
CA CYS A 581 3.26 -8.71 20.24
C CYS A 581 2.53 -7.73 19.32
N ILE A 582 1.33 -7.31 19.73
CA ILE A 582 0.63 -6.18 19.13
C ILE A 582 1.27 -4.90 19.64
N ILE A 583 1.70 -4.06 18.71
CA ILE A 583 2.32 -2.76 19.01
C ILE A 583 1.22 -1.73 19.23
N GLU A 584 0.32 -1.58 18.27
CA GLU A 584 -0.79 -0.62 18.33
C GLU A 584 -1.89 -0.95 17.31
N VAL A 585 -3.05 -0.32 17.50
CA VAL A 585 -4.17 -0.29 16.56
C VAL A 585 -4.57 1.15 16.34
N ASN A 586 -4.61 1.58 15.08
CA ASN A 586 -5.08 2.90 14.68
C ASN A 586 -6.50 2.77 14.11
N ALA A 587 -7.52 3.11 14.90
CA ALA A 587 -8.93 2.98 14.51
C ALA A 587 -9.44 4.15 13.63
N ARG A 588 -8.62 4.56 12.66
CA ARG A 588 -8.86 5.63 11.70
C ARG A 588 -8.05 5.40 10.44
N LEU A 589 -8.40 6.16 9.40
CA LEU A 589 -7.56 6.26 8.21
C LEU A 589 -6.18 6.80 8.59
N SER A 590 -5.16 6.31 7.89
CA SER A 590 -3.75 6.54 8.18
C SER A 590 -2.93 6.64 6.89
N ARG A 591 -1.64 6.97 7.00
CA ARG A 591 -0.71 6.89 5.86
C ARG A 591 -0.62 5.47 5.31
N SER A 592 -0.54 4.47 6.19
CA SER A 592 -0.57 3.05 5.83
C SER A 592 -1.83 2.68 5.04
N SER A 593 -2.99 3.24 5.40
CA SER A 593 -4.25 3.03 4.66
C SER A 593 -4.24 3.65 3.24
N ALA A 594 -3.62 4.82 3.07
CA ALA A 594 -3.47 5.44 1.76
C ALA A 594 -2.52 4.63 0.88
N LEU A 595 -1.36 4.26 1.43
CA LEU A 595 -0.40 3.37 0.78
C LEU A 595 -1.05 2.04 0.37
N ALA A 596 -1.78 1.38 1.28
CA ALA A 596 -2.49 0.14 1.01
C ALA A 596 -3.56 0.30 -0.08
N SER A 597 -4.29 1.42 -0.08
CA SER A 597 -5.28 1.70 -1.13
C SER A 597 -4.63 1.79 -2.51
N LYS A 598 -3.48 2.46 -2.60
CA LYS A 598 -2.72 2.56 -3.87
C LYS A 598 -2.05 1.24 -4.23
N ALA A 599 -1.50 0.50 -3.26
CA ALA A 599 -0.82 -0.77 -3.51
C ALA A 599 -1.79 -1.84 -4.04
N THR A 600 -3.00 -1.89 -3.48
CA THR A 600 -3.99 -2.94 -3.78
C THR A 600 -4.98 -2.54 -4.86
N GLY A 601 -5.23 -1.24 -5.06
CA GLY A 601 -6.36 -0.72 -5.83
C GLY A 601 -7.70 -0.73 -5.07
N TYR A 602 -7.71 -1.16 -3.80
CA TYR A 602 -8.89 -1.21 -2.96
C TYR A 602 -9.12 0.16 -2.28
N PRO A 603 -10.25 0.85 -2.51
CA PRO A 603 -10.46 2.19 -1.96
C PRO A 603 -10.94 2.15 -0.50
N LEU A 604 -9.99 2.04 0.45
CA LEU A 604 -10.28 1.85 1.89
C LEU A 604 -11.17 2.98 2.45
N ALA A 605 -10.83 4.24 2.22
CA ALA A 605 -11.59 5.39 2.72
C ALA A 605 -13.03 5.44 2.17
N TYR A 606 -13.22 5.20 0.88
CA TYR A 606 -14.54 5.11 0.26
C TYR A 606 -15.38 4.00 0.89
N THR A 607 -14.77 2.82 1.08
CA THR A 607 -15.43 1.65 1.68
C THR A 607 -15.81 1.94 3.13
N ALA A 608 -14.87 2.44 3.94
CA ALA A 608 -15.10 2.80 5.34
C ALA A 608 -16.24 3.81 5.52
N ALA A 609 -16.37 4.78 4.61
CA ALA A 609 -17.49 5.72 4.63
C ALA A 609 -18.83 5.00 4.41
N LYS A 610 -18.95 4.11 3.41
CA LYS A 610 -20.17 3.31 3.21
C LYS A 610 -20.50 2.43 4.42
N LEU A 611 -19.48 1.82 5.05
CA LEU A 611 -19.67 1.00 6.26
C LEU A 611 -20.19 1.82 7.44
N GLY A 612 -19.75 3.07 7.59
CA GLY A 612 -20.26 3.98 8.62
C GLY A 612 -21.76 4.29 8.52
N LEU A 613 -22.37 4.03 7.35
CA LEU A 613 -23.82 4.11 7.12
C LEU A 613 -24.56 2.78 7.36
N ASN A 614 -23.87 1.77 7.92
CA ASN A 614 -24.33 0.39 8.06
C ASN A 614 -24.67 -0.30 6.73
N ILE A 615 -23.96 0.05 5.64
CA ILE A 615 -24.00 -0.72 4.39
C ILE A 615 -23.04 -1.91 4.54
N PRO A 616 -23.47 -3.18 4.33
CA PRO A 616 -22.58 -4.33 4.45
C PRO A 616 -21.49 -4.39 3.39
N LEU A 617 -20.33 -4.94 3.74
CA LEU A 617 -19.20 -5.14 2.83
C LEU A 617 -19.55 -5.91 1.55
N ASN A 618 -20.39 -6.94 1.67
CA ASN A 618 -20.80 -7.78 0.53
C ASN A 618 -21.88 -7.13 -0.35
N GLU A 619 -22.39 -5.94 0.02
CA GLU A 619 -23.28 -5.12 -0.83
C GLU A 619 -22.55 -3.94 -1.49
N ILE A 620 -21.36 -3.59 -1.01
CA ILE A 620 -20.51 -2.59 -1.65
C ILE A 620 -19.85 -3.24 -2.87
N LYS A 621 -19.92 -2.54 -4.00
CA LYS A 621 -19.36 -3.02 -5.27
C LYS A 621 -17.86 -2.73 -5.35
N ASN A 622 -17.06 -3.67 -5.85
CA ASN A 622 -15.68 -3.38 -6.21
C ASN A 622 -15.67 -2.49 -7.46
N SER A 623 -15.19 -1.25 -7.32
CA SER A 623 -15.12 -0.26 -8.41
C SER A 623 -14.18 -0.66 -9.55
N VAL A 624 -13.14 -1.45 -9.25
CA VAL A 624 -12.12 -1.89 -10.21
C VAL A 624 -12.66 -2.99 -11.12
N THR A 625 -13.29 -4.03 -10.57
CA THR A 625 -13.80 -5.17 -11.36
C THR A 625 -15.25 -4.97 -11.82
N LYS A 626 -16.04 -4.14 -11.13
CA LYS A 626 -17.48 -3.89 -11.37
C LYS A 626 -18.37 -5.14 -11.43
N VAL A 627 -17.86 -6.32 -11.12
CA VAL A 627 -18.59 -7.59 -11.13
C VAL A 627 -18.45 -8.36 -9.82
N THR A 628 -17.57 -7.92 -8.92
CA THR A 628 -17.40 -8.49 -7.58
C THR A 628 -17.83 -7.50 -6.49
N CYS A 629 -17.99 -7.99 -5.27
CA CYS A 629 -18.22 -7.14 -4.09
C CYS A 629 -16.89 -6.65 -3.49
N ALA A 630 -16.96 -5.75 -2.49
CA ALA A 630 -15.83 -5.26 -1.72
C ALA A 630 -15.43 -6.20 -0.58
N CYS A 631 -16.21 -7.25 -0.30
CA CYS A 631 -15.89 -8.23 0.73
C CYS A 631 -14.89 -9.26 0.21
N PHE A 632 -13.63 -8.91 -0.04
CA PHE A 632 -12.58 -9.83 -0.46
C PHE A 632 -11.20 -9.33 0.00
N GLU A 633 -10.22 -10.21 0.00
CA GLU A 633 -8.82 -9.84 0.27
C GLU A 633 -8.06 -9.71 -1.07
N PRO A 634 -7.53 -8.53 -1.41
CA PRO A 634 -6.77 -8.34 -2.63
C PRO A 634 -5.64 -9.36 -2.84
N SER A 635 -5.47 -9.79 -4.08
CA SER A 635 -4.34 -10.63 -4.51
C SER A 635 -3.45 -9.84 -5.46
N LEU A 636 -2.18 -9.69 -5.09
CA LEU A 636 -1.20 -8.93 -5.86
C LEU A 636 -0.30 -9.88 -6.64
N ASP A 637 -0.26 -9.74 -7.97
CA ASP A 637 0.67 -10.45 -8.88
C ASP A 637 1.93 -9.63 -9.21
N TYR A 638 2.21 -8.67 -8.32
CA TYR A 638 3.32 -7.73 -8.29
C TYR A 638 3.75 -7.45 -6.84
N CYS A 639 4.86 -6.74 -6.69
CA CYS A 639 5.45 -6.28 -5.44
C CYS A 639 5.48 -4.75 -5.43
N VAL A 640 5.10 -4.17 -4.30
CA VAL A 640 5.10 -2.73 -4.05
C VAL A 640 6.18 -2.40 -3.04
N VAL A 641 6.95 -1.34 -3.30
CA VAL A 641 7.94 -0.83 -2.34
C VAL A 641 7.68 0.64 -2.08
N LYS A 642 7.59 0.99 -0.80
CA LYS A 642 7.55 2.38 -0.33
C LYS A 642 8.89 2.77 0.28
N ILE A 643 9.36 3.97 -0.03
CA ILE A 643 10.54 4.58 0.62
C ILE A 643 10.16 5.98 1.10
N PRO A 644 10.47 6.35 2.36
CA PRO A 644 10.27 7.71 2.85
C PRO A 644 11.19 8.72 2.16
N ARG A 645 10.79 9.99 2.17
CA ARG A 645 11.61 11.12 1.74
C ARG A 645 11.98 11.98 2.94
N TRP A 646 13.26 12.29 3.07
CA TRP A 646 13.80 13.16 4.12
C TRP A 646 14.45 14.41 3.53
N ASP A 647 14.35 15.53 4.24
CA ASP A 647 15.00 16.81 3.93
C ASP A 647 15.96 17.26 5.05
N LEU A 648 16.50 16.31 5.83
CA LEU A 648 17.27 16.57 7.05
C LEU A 648 18.52 17.46 6.83
N LYS A 649 19.07 17.49 5.61
CA LYS A 649 20.18 18.38 5.24
C LYS A 649 19.85 19.88 5.39
N LYS A 650 18.58 20.26 5.38
CA LYS A 650 18.13 21.65 5.64
C LYS A 650 18.23 22.04 7.12
N PHE A 651 18.42 21.07 8.02
CA PHE A 651 18.38 21.28 9.47
C PHE A 651 19.70 20.85 10.15
N THR A 652 20.72 21.72 10.13
CA THR A 652 22.07 21.41 10.66
C THR A 652 22.11 21.06 12.15
N ARG A 653 21.10 21.47 12.93
CA ARG A 653 20.98 21.19 14.37
C ARG A 653 20.10 19.97 14.70
N VAL A 654 19.54 19.31 13.69
CA VAL A 654 18.69 18.14 13.86
C VAL A 654 19.48 16.89 13.50
N SER A 655 19.37 15.85 14.33
CA SER A 655 20.04 14.57 14.07
C SER A 655 19.46 13.88 12.83
N THR A 656 20.35 13.34 11.99
CA THR A 656 20.02 12.49 10.82
C THR A 656 19.64 11.06 11.19
N LEU A 657 19.82 10.67 12.46
CA LEU A 657 19.50 9.33 12.93
C LEU A 657 18.00 9.09 12.97
N LEU A 658 17.57 7.92 12.53
CA LEU A 658 16.18 7.47 12.54
C LEU A 658 15.87 6.74 13.86
N SER A 659 14.63 6.85 14.33
CA SER A 659 14.16 6.20 15.55
C SER A 659 12.66 5.89 15.46
N SER A 660 12.00 5.59 16.58
CA SER A 660 10.54 5.51 16.68
C SER A 660 9.82 6.85 16.46
N SER A 661 10.57 7.93 16.23
CA SER A 661 10.09 9.23 15.77
C SER A 661 10.12 9.33 14.25
N MET A 662 9.00 9.69 13.63
CA MET A 662 8.96 10.02 12.21
C MET A 662 9.61 11.40 11.94
N LYS A 663 10.49 11.45 10.95
CA LYS A 663 11.14 12.68 10.45
C LYS A 663 10.99 12.89 8.95
N SER A 664 10.48 11.90 8.21
CA SER A 664 10.20 12.04 6.78
C SER A 664 9.14 13.10 6.50
N VAL A 665 9.26 13.75 5.35
CA VAL A 665 8.40 14.86 4.88
C VAL A 665 7.46 14.44 3.75
N GLY A 666 7.57 13.19 3.30
CA GLY A 666 6.75 12.58 2.25
C GLY A 666 7.22 11.16 1.98
N GLU A 667 6.64 10.51 0.97
CA GLU A 667 6.99 9.15 0.58
C GLU A 667 6.77 8.87 -0.91
N VAL A 668 7.44 7.83 -1.40
CA VAL A 668 7.24 7.30 -2.75
C VAL A 668 6.73 5.89 -2.68
N MET A 669 5.95 5.50 -3.68
CA MET A 669 5.59 4.10 -3.91
C MET A 669 6.06 3.70 -5.31
N SER A 670 6.53 2.47 -5.46
CA SER A 670 6.87 1.89 -6.76
C SER A 670 6.32 0.48 -6.89
N ILE A 671 6.12 0.05 -8.13
CA ILE A 671 5.54 -1.25 -8.44
C ILE A 671 6.43 -1.99 -9.44
N GLY A 672 6.71 -3.26 -9.15
CA GLY A 672 7.48 -4.16 -10.02
C GLY A 672 7.04 -5.60 -9.80
N ARG A 673 7.32 -6.51 -10.74
CA ARG A 673 6.98 -7.94 -10.54
C ARG A 673 8.10 -8.74 -9.89
N THR A 674 9.17 -8.04 -9.51
CA THR A 674 10.25 -8.52 -8.66
C THR A 674 10.53 -7.44 -7.62
N PHE A 675 11.02 -7.84 -6.44
CA PHE A 675 11.44 -6.87 -5.42
C PHE A 675 12.55 -5.96 -5.96
N GLU A 676 13.49 -6.53 -6.71
CA GLU A 676 14.60 -5.85 -7.37
C GLU A 676 14.11 -4.73 -8.31
N GLU A 677 13.08 -4.99 -9.13
CA GLU A 677 12.49 -3.97 -10.00
C GLU A 677 11.83 -2.85 -9.20
N ALA A 678 11.06 -3.20 -8.17
CA ALA A 678 10.34 -2.23 -7.35
C ALA A 678 11.31 -1.35 -6.52
N ILE A 679 12.25 -1.94 -5.77
CA ILE A 679 13.17 -1.19 -4.91
C ILE A 679 14.02 -0.19 -5.72
N GLN A 680 14.52 -0.58 -6.89
CA GLN A 680 15.31 0.32 -7.72
C GLN A 680 14.48 1.50 -8.24
N LYS A 681 13.21 1.28 -8.62
CA LYS A 681 12.30 2.37 -9.00
C LYS A 681 12.00 3.30 -7.82
N ALA A 682 11.79 2.75 -6.62
CA ALA A 682 11.52 3.55 -5.44
C ALA A 682 12.73 4.44 -5.10
N ILE A 683 13.95 3.89 -5.11
CA ILE A 683 15.19 4.65 -4.85
C ILE A 683 15.27 5.90 -5.75
N ARG A 684 15.04 5.74 -7.05
CA ARG A 684 15.10 6.85 -8.01
C ARG A 684 13.97 7.87 -7.85
N SER A 685 12.83 7.41 -7.35
CA SER A 685 11.66 8.28 -7.14
C SER A 685 11.86 9.22 -5.94
N THR A 686 12.69 8.84 -4.97
CA THR A 686 12.99 9.68 -3.79
C THR A 686 13.76 10.95 -4.13
N ASP A 687 14.69 10.88 -5.08
CA ASP A 687 15.51 11.99 -5.53
C ASP A 687 16.09 11.72 -6.92
N TYR A 688 16.08 12.72 -7.80
CA TYR A 688 16.57 12.60 -9.19
C TYR A 688 18.07 12.25 -9.29
N HIS A 689 18.85 12.55 -8.25
CA HIS A 689 20.28 12.20 -8.21
C HIS A 689 20.51 10.71 -7.95
N ASN A 690 19.53 10.03 -7.35
CA ASN A 690 19.61 8.60 -7.08
C ASN A 690 19.26 7.85 -8.38
N ILE A 691 20.16 7.01 -8.88
CA ILE A 691 19.97 6.26 -10.14
C ILE A 691 19.57 4.78 -9.93
N GLY A 692 19.56 4.31 -8.68
CA GLY A 692 19.26 2.93 -8.30
C GLY A 692 20.15 2.46 -7.15
N PHE A 693 20.18 1.14 -6.93
CA PHE A 693 21.02 0.54 -5.88
C PHE A 693 22.43 0.27 -6.42
N ASN A 694 23.41 1.12 -6.06
CA ASN A 694 24.82 0.99 -6.42
C ASN A 694 25.69 1.76 -5.42
N SER A 695 27.01 1.55 -5.48
CA SER A 695 27.96 2.30 -4.65
C SER A 695 27.92 3.81 -4.94
N THR A 696 28.12 4.61 -3.90
CA THR A 696 28.06 6.08 -3.90
C THR A 696 29.31 6.67 -3.23
N GLU A 697 29.94 7.66 -3.88
CA GLU A 697 31.21 8.28 -3.44
C GLU A 697 31.07 9.08 -2.14
N ALA A 698 29.95 9.78 -1.95
CA ALA A 698 29.71 10.70 -0.82
C ALA A 698 29.74 10.05 0.58
N LEU A 699 29.67 8.72 0.65
CA LEU A 699 29.65 7.95 1.91
C LEU A 699 30.92 7.13 2.14
N MET A 700 31.90 7.17 1.21
CA MET A 700 33.14 6.38 1.34
C MET A 700 34.09 6.91 2.44
N SER A 701 33.83 8.09 2.99
CA SER A 701 34.61 8.71 4.07
C SER A 701 34.00 8.52 5.48
N ILE A 702 32.87 7.82 5.61
CA ILE A 702 32.16 7.57 6.87
C ILE A 702 32.40 6.13 7.32
N ASP A 703 32.40 5.88 8.63
CA ASP A 703 32.44 4.51 9.17
C ASP A 703 31.16 3.74 8.81
N ILE A 704 31.27 2.88 7.80
CA ILE A 704 30.17 2.05 7.28
C ILE A 704 29.58 1.16 8.38
N ASP A 705 30.38 0.61 9.30
CA ASP A 705 29.86 -0.27 10.35
C ASP A 705 28.94 0.51 11.31
N SER A 706 29.28 1.78 11.60
CA SER A 706 28.47 2.68 12.43
C SER A 706 27.12 3.01 11.77
N GLU A 707 27.12 3.37 10.48
CA GLU A 707 25.89 3.68 9.72
C GLU A 707 24.97 2.46 9.54
N LEU A 708 25.53 1.25 9.45
CA LEU A 708 24.73 0.03 9.39
C LEU A 708 24.04 -0.28 10.73
N GLN A 709 24.75 -0.07 11.85
CA GLN A 709 24.25 -0.32 13.21
C GLN A 709 23.27 0.74 13.69
N THR A 710 23.51 2.02 13.35
CA THR A 710 22.72 3.16 13.79
C THR A 710 21.98 3.73 12.59
N PRO A 711 20.69 3.44 12.43
CA PRO A 711 19.97 3.79 11.21
C PRO A 711 19.91 5.31 10.99
N SER A 712 20.15 5.73 9.76
CA SER A 712 20.06 7.11 9.26
C SER A 712 19.31 7.14 7.93
N ASP A 713 19.01 8.34 7.42
CA ASP A 713 18.46 8.54 6.08
C ASP A 713 19.39 8.04 4.93
N GLN A 714 20.65 7.71 5.25
CA GLN A 714 21.66 7.22 4.29
C GLN A 714 21.92 5.70 4.37
N ARG A 715 21.25 4.99 5.29
CA ARG A 715 21.52 3.57 5.59
C ARG A 715 21.47 2.66 4.35
N LEU A 716 20.50 2.86 3.46
CA LEU A 716 20.36 2.05 2.24
C LEU A 716 21.59 2.16 1.33
N PHE A 717 22.17 3.35 1.22
CA PHE A 717 23.38 3.60 0.42
C PHE A 717 24.64 3.08 1.14
N ALA A 718 24.67 3.14 2.48
CA ALA A 718 25.71 2.48 3.26
C ALA A 718 25.72 0.95 3.03
N ILE A 719 24.55 0.31 2.93
CA ILE A 719 24.42 -1.12 2.55
C ILE A 719 25.00 -1.36 1.15
N ALA A 720 24.68 -0.51 0.17
CA ALA A 720 25.23 -0.64 -1.19
C ALA A 720 26.76 -0.54 -1.21
N ASN A 721 27.34 0.40 -0.47
CA ASN A 721 28.79 0.54 -0.31
C ASN A 721 29.41 -0.66 0.39
N ALA A 722 28.85 -1.13 1.52
CA ALA A 722 29.35 -2.31 2.22
C ALA A 722 29.38 -3.55 1.32
N MET A 723 28.33 -3.76 0.52
CA MET A 723 28.28 -4.88 -0.43
C MET A 723 29.31 -4.73 -1.56
N ALA A 724 29.55 -3.50 -2.05
CA ALA A 724 30.60 -3.23 -3.03
C ALA A 724 32.01 -3.52 -2.46
N ASP A 725 32.21 -3.24 -1.16
CA ASP A 725 33.44 -3.51 -0.40
C ASP A 725 33.57 -4.99 0.03
N GLY A 726 32.66 -5.86 -0.41
CA GLY A 726 32.73 -7.30 -0.20
C GLY A 726 32.13 -7.81 1.11
N TYR A 727 31.32 -7.01 1.82
CA TYR A 727 30.61 -7.49 3.01
C TYR A 727 29.62 -8.58 2.64
N SER A 728 29.58 -9.64 3.44
CA SER A 728 28.59 -10.71 3.28
C SER A 728 27.22 -10.29 3.77
N VAL A 729 26.17 -10.90 3.21
CA VAL A 729 24.78 -10.79 3.71
C VAL A 729 24.70 -11.04 5.21
N GLU A 730 25.43 -12.03 5.73
CA GLU A 730 25.46 -12.33 7.18
C GLU A 730 26.09 -11.22 8.02
N LYS A 731 27.15 -10.56 7.53
CA LYS A 731 27.75 -9.43 8.25
C LYS A 731 26.75 -8.28 8.34
N ILE A 732 26.14 -7.91 7.21
CA ILE A 732 25.17 -6.81 7.16
C ILE A 732 23.94 -7.14 8.01
N HIS A 733 23.43 -8.37 7.94
CA HIS A 733 22.30 -8.81 8.77
C HIS A 733 22.61 -8.66 10.27
N LYS A 734 23.80 -9.05 10.73
CA LYS A 734 24.18 -8.89 12.15
C LYS A 734 24.25 -7.44 12.60
N LEU A 735 24.64 -6.53 11.71
CA LEU A 735 24.73 -5.10 12.02
C LEU A 735 23.35 -4.43 11.96
N THR A 736 22.48 -4.89 11.05
CA THR A 736 21.24 -4.16 10.72
C THR A 736 19.96 -4.80 11.25
N ASN A 737 19.96 -6.11 11.46
CA ASN A 737 18.81 -7.01 11.63
C ASN A 737 17.82 -7.05 10.45
N ILE A 738 18.15 -6.45 9.29
CA ILE A 738 17.35 -6.55 8.06
C ILE A 738 17.33 -8.02 7.60
N ASP A 739 16.17 -8.55 7.21
CA ASP A 739 16.03 -9.96 6.83
C ASP A 739 16.99 -10.34 5.69
N ARG A 740 17.59 -11.53 5.80
CA ARG A 740 18.55 -12.07 4.84
C ARG A 740 17.99 -12.13 3.43
N TRP A 741 16.67 -12.34 3.28
CA TRP A 741 16.02 -12.37 1.98
C TRP A 741 16.22 -11.05 1.23
N PHE A 742 15.90 -9.90 1.86
CA PHE A 742 16.08 -8.59 1.24
C PHE A 742 17.55 -8.30 0.94
N LEU A 743 18.44 -8.59 1.90
CA LEU A 743 19.88 -8.39 1.71
C LEU A 743 20.44 -9.27 0.58
N SER A 744 19.97 -10.50 0.42
CA SER A 744 20.39 -11.38 -0.69
C SER A 744 19.94 -10.83 -2.05
N LYS A 745 18.78 -10.17 -2.09
CA LYS A 745 18.25 -9.51 -3.30
C LYS A 745 19.10 -8.29 -3.68
N LEU A 746 19.45 -7.46 -2.69
CA LEU A 746 20.35 -6.32 -2.87
C LEU A 746 21.77 -6.75 -3.27
N GLU A 747 22.31 -7.82 -2.68
CA GLU A 747 23.59 -8.40 -3.07
C GLU A 747 23.56 -8.87 -4.53
N GLY A 748 22.43 -9.45 -4.96
CA GLY A 748 22.16 -9.80 -6.36
C GLY A 748 22.26 -8.60 -7.30
N LEU A 749 21.72 -7.44 -6.92
CA LEU A 749 21.83 -6.20 -7.70
C LEU A 749 23.29 -5.74 -7.80
N THR A 750 24.04 -5.72 -6.70
CA THR A 750 25.46 -5.34 -6.70
C THR A 750 26.28 -6.23 -7.64
N LYS A 751 26.11 -7.56 -7.53
CA LYS A 751 26.78 -8.53 -8.41
C LYS A 751 26.36 -8.37 -9.87
N TYR A 752 25.10 -8.05 -10.15
CA TYR A 752 24.63 -7.83 -11.52
C TYR A 752 25.18 -6.53 -12.12
N GLY A 753 25.30 -5.46 -11.33
CA GLY A 753 25.97 -4.23 -11.72
C GLY A 753 27.43 -4.47 -12.11
N GLN A 754 28.18 -5.25 -11.32
CA GLN A 754 29.56 -5.67 -11.63
C GLN A 754 29.62 -6.49 -12.93
N LYS A 755 28.66 -7.38 -13.16
CA LYS A 755 28.55 -8.14 -14.41
C LYS A 755 28.33 -7.21 -15.61
N ILE A 756 27.47 -6.19 -15.51
CA ILE A 756 27.29 -5.20 -16.58
C ILE A 756 28.62 -4.46 -16.83
N ALA A 757 29.26 -3.96 -15.77
CA ALA A 757 30.52 -3.24 -15.87
C ALA A 757 31.66 -4.08 -16.49
N SER A 758 31.67 -5.40 -16.30
CA SER A 758 32.70 -6.29 -16.87
C SER A 758 32.72 -6.34 -18.42
N TYR A 759 31.66 -5.89 -19.08
CA TYR A 759 31.62 -5.75 -20.54
C TYR A 759 32.31 -4.46 -21.04
N GLY A 760 32.60 -3.50 -20.15
CA GLY A 760 33.37 -2.28 -20.41
C GLY A 760 32.70 -1.24 -21.32
N THR A 761 32.01 -1.66 -22.38
CA THR A 761 31.38 -0.82 -23.40
C THR A 761 29.98 -1.34 -23.76
N LYS A 762 29.12 -0.47 -24.27
CA LYS A 762 27.74 -0.84 -24.64
C LYS A 762 27.69 -1.83 -25.82
N GLU A 763 28.65 -1.78 -26.74
CA GLU A 763 28.72 -2.65 -27.92
C GLU A 763 28.99 -4.12 -27.55
N GLN A 764 29.65 -4.35 -26.41
CA GLN A 764 29.97 -5.68 -25.92
C GLN A 764 28.88 -6.27 -25.02
N LEU A 765 27.87 -5.48 -24.62
CA LEU A 765 26.81 -5.91 -23.72
C LEU A 765 25.81 -6.83 -24.45
N PRO A 766 25.69 -8.12 -24.07
CA PRO A 766 24.74 -9.02 -24.72
C PRO A 766 23.29 -8.60 -24.46
N VAL A 767 22.43 -8.71 -25.48
CA VAL A 767 20.98 -8.38 -25.38
C VAL A 767 20.30 -9.09 -24.22
N ARG A 768 20.68 -10.35 -23.94
CA ARG A 768 20.16 -11.09 -22.80
C ARG A 768 20.51 -10.44 -21.46
N VAL A 769 21.75 -9.98 -21.31
CA VAL A 769 22.20 -9.29 -20.08
C VAL A 769 21.48 -7.96 -19.93
N LEU A 770 21.30 -7.22 -21.04
CA LEU A 770 20.51 -6.00 -21.05
C LEU A 770 19.06 -6.26 -20.62
N LYS A 771 18.39 -7.28 -21.19
CA LYS A 771 17.02 -7.66 -20.82
C LYS A 771 16.90 -8.03 -19.35
N GLU A 772 17.79 -8.89 -18.85
CA GLU A 772 17.84 -9.29 -17.44
C GLU A 772 18.11 -8.07 -16.53
N ALA A 773 18.98 -7.14 -16.92
CA ALA A 773 19.21 -5.90 -16.18
C ALA A 773 17.92 -5.07 -16.07
N LYS A 774 17.17 -4.90 -17.16
CA LYS A 774 15.89 -4.18 -17.11
C LYS A 774 14.84 -4.90 -16.26
N GLN A 775 14.81 -6.24 -16.29
CA GLN A 775 13.95 -7.07 -15.42
C GLN A 775 14.29 -6.95 -13.92
N LEU A 776 15.54 -6.60 -13.60
CA LEU A 776 16.02 -6.29 -12.25
C LEU A 776 15.86 -4.80 -11.91
N GLY A 777 15.27 -3.98 -12.79
CA GLY A 777 15.00 -2.57 -12.55
C GLY A 777 16.19 -1.63 -12.77
N PHE A 778 17.23 -2.02 -13.49
CA PHE A 778 18.31 -1.08 -13.83
C PHE A 778 17.82 -0.02 -14.82
N GLU A 779 18.01 1.26 -14.50
CA GLU A 779 17.72 2.39 -15.40
C GLU A 779 18.80 2.51 -16.50
N ASP A 780 18.44 3.06 -17.66
CA ASP A 780 19.33 3.29 -18.80
C ASP A 780 20.54 4.18 -18.40
N ARG A 781 20.36 5.19 -17.54
CA ARG A 781 21.42 6.02 -16.93
C ARG A 781 22.36 5.23 -16.01
N GLN A 782 21.81 4.26 -15.26
CA GLN A 782 22.61 3.41 -14.36
C GLN A 782 23.49 2.45 -15.17
N ILE A 783 22.92 1.84 -16.21
CA ILE A 783 23.66 1.01 -17.17
C ILE A 783 24.71 1.84 -17.92
N ALA A 784 24.36 3.08 -18.31
CA ALA A 784 25.28 3.99 -18.96
C ALA A 784 26.49 4.32 -18.07
N LYS A 785 26.28 4.53 -16.76
CA LYS A 785 27.37 4.73 -15.79
C LYS A 785 28.33 3.54 -15.75
N PHE A 786 27.80 2.31 -15.71
CA PHE A 786 28.65 1.11 -15.67
C PHE A 786 29.46 0.84 -16.95
N LEU A 787 29.01 1.39 -18.08
CA LEU A 787 29.61 1.16 -19.41
C LEU A 787 30.27 2.41 -20.00
N ASN A 788 30.49 3.44 -19.19
CA ASN A 788 31.03 4.74 -19.59
C ASN A 788 30.34 5.30 -20.85
N SER A 789 29.00 5.30 -20.83
CA SER A 789 28.13 5.74 -21.93
C SER A 789 27.17 6.84 -21.48
N ASN A 790 26.15 7.14 -22.29
CA ASN A 790 25.07 8.05 -21.93
C ASN A 790 23.69 7.36 -22.01
N GLU A 791 22.72 7.89 -21.25
CA GLU A 791 21.37 7.34 -21.14
C GLU A 791 20.69 7.13 -22.50
N VAL A 792 20.76 8.10 -23.40
CA VAL A 792 20.14 8.05 -24.74
C VAL A 792 20.73 6.92 -25.60
N ALA A 793 22.05 6.69 -25.49
CA ALA A 793 22.72 5.61 -26.20
C ALA A 793 22.28 4.22 -25.72
N ILE A 794 22.13 4.03 -24.41
CA ILE A 794 21.63 2.77 -23.84
C ILE A 794 20.16 2.56 -24.21
N ARG A 795 19.33 3.61 -24.13
CA ARG A 795 17.94 3.56 -24.57
C ARG A 795 17.82 3.11 -26.03
N ARG A 796 18.65 3.67 -26.91
CA ARG A 796 18.68 3.30 -28.33
C ARG A 796 19.05 1.83 -28.52
N LEU A 797 20.12 1.36 -27.89
CA LEU A 797 20.56 -0.04 -27.92
C LEU A 797 19.42 -0.98 -27.48
N ARG A 798 18.76 -0.63 -26.38
CA ARG A 798 17.65 -1.39 -25.81
C ARG A 798 16.46 -1.48 -26.77
N LYS A 799 16.07 -0.36 -27.39
CA LYS A 799 14.97 -0.31 -28.37
C LYS A 799 15.29 -1.07 -29.66
N GLU A 800 16.50 -0.93 -30.20
CA GLU A 800 16.96 -1.68 -31.38
C GLU A 800 16.95 -3.20 -31.13
N ALA A 801 17.23 -3.62 -29.88
CA ALA A 801 17.16 -5.01 -29.45
C ALA A 801 15.75 -5.51 -29.09
N GLY A 802 14.71 -4.67 -29.20
CA GLY A 802 13.32 -5.03 -28.84
C GLY A 802 13.08 -5.24 -27.35
N VAL A 803 13.98 -4.77 -26.48
CA VAL A 803 13.86 -4.90 -25.02
C VAL A 803 13.01 -3.73 -24.50
N ILE A 804 11.70 -3.79 -24.69
CA ILE A 804 10.77 -2.77 -24.21
C ILE A 804 9.95 -3.26 -22.99
N PRO A 805 9.49 -2.35 -22.13
CA PRO A 805 8.62 -2.75 -21.03
C PRO A 805 7.15 -2.85 -21.47
N PHE A 806 6.32 -3.47 -20.64
CA PHE A 806 4.89 -3.71 -20.90
C PHE A 806 4.02 -3.11 -19.80
N VAL A 807 2.84 -2.63 -20.18
CA VAL A 807 1.87 -1.99 -19.28
C VAL A 807 0.97 -3.04 -18.65
N LYS A 808 0.85 -3.03 -17.33
CA LYS A 808 0.01 -3.96 -16.56
C LYS A 808 -1.00 -3.21 -15.71
N GLN A 809 -2.18 -3.79 -15.55
CA GLN A 809 -3.24 -3.26 -14.70
C GLN A 809 -3.08 -3.73 -13.24
N ILE A 810 -3.41 -2.83 -12.32
CA ILE A 810 -3.71 -3.13 -10.92
C ILE A 810 -5.21 -3.43 -10.85
N ASP A 811 -5.56 -4.70 -10.70
CA ASP A 811 -6.95 -5.18 -10.79
C ASP A 811 -7.54 -5.68 -9.48
N THR A 812 -6.78 -5.60 -8.39
CA THR A 812 -7.10 -6.11 -7.03
C THR A 812 -7.16 -7.63 -6.88
N VAL A 813 -7.19 -8.42 -7.97
CA VAL A 813 -7.53 -9.86 -7.95
C VAL A 813 -6.59 -10.73 -8.79
N ALA A 814 -5.36 -10.28 -9.06
CA ALA A 814 -4.36 -11.00 -9.84
C ALA A 814 -4.91 -11.59 -11.16
N ALA A 815 -5.70 -10.79 -11.89
CA ALA A 815 -6.38 -11.13 -13.14
C ALA A 815 -7.49 -12.20 -13.07
N GLU A 816 -7.93 -12.62 -11.89
CA GLU A 816 -9.08 -13.54 -11.72
C GLU A 816 -10.33 -12.99 -12.42
N PHE A 817 -10.62 -11.71 -12.23
CA PHE A 817 -11.64 -10.95 -12.94
C PHE A 817 -11.01 -9.84 -13.80
N PRO A 818 -11.66 -9.43 -14.90
CA PRO A 818 -11.17 -8.29 -15.68
C PRO A 818 -11.33 -6.97 -14.91
N ALA A 819 -10.32 -6.10 -14.99
CA ALA A 819 -10.43 -4.73 -14.51
C ALA A 819 -11.10 -3.82 -15.57
N PHE A 820 -11.91 -2.89 -15.09
CA PHE A 820 -12.56 -1.84 -15.87
C PHE A 820 -11.92 -0.46 -15.65
N THR A 821 -10.95 -0.38 -14.75
CA THR A 821 -10.14 0.82 -14.52
C THR A 821 -8.79 0.67 -15.21
N ASN A 822 -8.20 1.79 -15.58
CA ASN A 822 -6.85 1.86 -16.12
C ASN A 822 -5.91 2.40 -15.05
N TYR A 823 -5.80 1.66 -13.95
CA TYR A 823 -4.77 1.88 -12.93
C TYR A 823 -3.56 1.02 -13.27
N LEU A 824 -2.42 1.65 -13.61
CA LEU A 824 -1.36 1.02 -14.40
C LEU A 824 0.01 1.17 -13.74
N TYR A 825 0.85 0.18 -14.00
CA TYR A 825 2.31 0.24 -13.83
C TYR A 825 2.98 -0.40 -15.05
N ILE A 826 4.29 -0.23 -15.21
CA ILE A 826 5.01 -0.79 -16.36
C ILE A 826 6.25 -1.58 -15.96
N THR A 827 6.39 -2.78 -16.52
CA THR A 827 7.37 -3.78 -16.09
C THR A 827 8.06 -4.47 -17.26
N TYR A 828 9.31 -4.89 -17.06
CA TYR A 828 10.04 -5.75 -18.01
C TYR A 828 9.79 -7.25 -17.78
N ASN A 829 9.10 -7.61 -16.70
CA ASN A 829 8.78 -8.98 -16.31
C ASN A 829 7.43 -9.44 -16.89
N ALA A 830 7.27 -9.24 -18.20
CA ALA A 830 6.03 -9.50 -18.93
C ALA A 830 6.31 -9.84 -20.40
N ASP A 831 5.31 -10.39 -21.09
CA ASP A 831 5.36 -10.68 -22.52
C ASP A 831 4.37 -9.86 -23.37
N SER A 832 3.45 -9.15 -22.72
CA SER A 832 2.35 -8.43 -23.36
C SER A 832 1.80 -7.33 -22.45
N SER A 833 1.24 -6.27 -23.03
CA SER A 833 0.51 -5.24 -22.28
C SER A 833 -0.94 -5.69 -22.01
N ASP A 834 -1.54 -5.19 -20.94
CA ASP A 834 -2.94 -5.48 -20.60
C ASP A 834 -3.95 -4.66 -21.41
N LEU A 835 -3.49 -3.56 -22.01
CA LEU A 835 -4.30 -2.60 -22.74
C LEU A 835 -3.87 -2.46 -24.20
N GLU A 836 -4.78 -1.93 -25.01
CA GLU A 836 -4.50 -1.35 -26.31
C GLU A 836 -4.21 0.15 -26.19
N PHE A 837 -3.46 0.72 -27.15
CA PHE A 837 -2.96 2.11 -27.11
C PHE A 837 -3.54 2.93 -28.27
N ASN A 838 -4.85 3.22 -28.18
CA ASN A 838 -5.60 3.88 -29.25
C ASN A 838 -6.10 5.29 -28.85
N ASP A 839 -5.95 5.70 -27.58
CA ASP A 839 -6.56 6.92 -27.04
C ASP A 839 -5.77 8.20 -27.40
N ASN A 840 -4.46 8.08 -27.65
CA ASN A 840 -3.54 9.19 -27.92
C ASN A 840 -3.71 10.36 -26.91
N GLY A 841 -3.91 10.03 -25.63
CA GLY A 841 -4.28 11.01 -24.60
C GLY A 841 -3.22 12.09 -24.35
N VAL A 842 -3.64 13.19 -23.75
CA VAL A 842 -2.75 14.25 -23.24
C VAL A 842 -2.18 13.80 -21.90
N MET A 843 -0.85 13.79 -21.80
CA MET A 843 -0.15 13.42 -20.59
C MET A 843 0.00 14.62 -19.65
N VAL A 844 -0.26 14.41 -18.35
CA VAL A 844 0.01 15.37 -17.29
C VAL A 844 0.98 14.72 -16.32
N LEU A 845 2.10 15.40 -16.04
CA LEU A 845 3.07 14.95 -15.05
C LEU A 845 2.70 15.52 -13.68
N GLY A 846 2.60 14.63 -12.68
CA GLY A 846 2.25 15.00 -11.31
C GLY A 846 3.40 15.67 -10.55
N SER A 847 3.15 15.92 -9.26
CA SER A 847 4.07 16.59 -8.34
C SER A 847 5.31 15.76 -7.96
N GLY A 848 5.23 14.43 -8.08
CA GLY A 848 6.20 13.54 -7.47
C GLY A 848 6.09 13.57 -5.94
N VAL A 849 7.19 13.21 -5.26
CA VAL A 849 7.23 13.13 -3.80
C VAL A 849 7.20 14.51 -3.14
N TYR A 850 6.35 14.64 -2.12
CA TYR A 850 6.33 15.84 -1.28
C TYR A 850 7.66 16.02 -0.54
N ARG A 851 8.03 17.29 -0.40
CA ARG A 851 9.26 17.75 0.26
C ARG A 851 9.09 19.20 0.68
N ILE A 852 10.02 19.74 1.47
CA ILE A 852 9.95 21.15 1.88
C ILE A 852 10.11 22.02 0.63
N GLY A 853 9.10 22.85 0.35
CA GLY A 853 9.00 23.67 -0.85
C GLY A 853 8.24 23.05 -2.04
N SER A 854 7.71 21.83 -1.89
CA SER A 854 6.86 21.18 -2.89
C SER A 854 5.86 20.25 -2.23
N SER A 855 4.61 20.68 -2.07
CA SER A 855 3.56 19.97 -1.34
C SER A 855 2.26 19.83 -2.15
N VAL A 856 1.12 19.73 -1.47
CA VAL A 856 -0.21 19.43 -1.99
C VAL A 856 -0.71 20.43 -3.04
N GLU A 857 -0.21 21.67 -3.05
CA GLU A 857 -0.53 22.69 -4.05
C GLU A 857 -0.27 22.23 -5.50
N PHE A 858 0.78 21.43 -5.71
CA PHE A 858 1.09 20.89 -7.04
C PHE A 858 0.18 19.71 -7.40
N ASP A 859 -0.29 18.94 -6.41
CA ASP A 859 -1.31 17.93 -6.64
C ASP A 859 -2.64 18.58 -7.05
N TRP A 860 -2.99 19.70 -6.39
CA TRP A 860 -4.15 20.49 -6.76
C TRP A 860 -4.09 20.96 -8.21
N CYS A 861 -2.95 21.51 -8.62
CA CYS A 861 -2.73 21.98 -9.99
C CYS A 861 -2.87 20.83 -11.01
N ALA A 862 -2.24 19.68 -10.75
CA ALA A 862 -2.27 18.52 -11.63
C ALA A 862 -3.69 17.95 -11.80
N VAL A 863 -4.44 17.79 -10.70
CA VAL A 863 -5.83 17.31 -10.73
C VAL A 863 -6.75 18.29 -11.47
N ARG A 864 -6.61 19.61 -11.23
CA ARG A 864 -7.39 20.62 -11.95
C ARG A 864 -7.10 20.61 -13.45
N ALA A 865 -5.84 20.41 -13.85
CA ALA A 865 -5.46 20.29 -15.25
C ALA A 865 -6.13 19.07 -15.92
N ILE A 866 -6.07 17.90 -15.27
CA ILE A 866 -6.73 16.68 -15.74
C ILE A 866 -8.24 16.86 -15.89
N ARG A 867 -8.92 17.37 -14.85
CA ARG A 867 -10.36 17.60 -14.89
C ARG A 867 -10.75 18.55 -16.01
N THR A 868 -9.99 19.63 -16.19
CA THR A 868 -10.22 20.60 -17.27
C THR A 868 -10.06 19.94 -18.65
N LEU A 869 -9.02 19.12 -18.86
CA LEU A 869 -8.83 18.40 -20.12
C LEU A 869 -10.00 17.43 -20.40
N ARG A 870 -10.46 16.69 -19.40
CA ARG A 870 -11.61 15.77 -19.53
C ARG A 870 -12.91 16.49 -19.83
N GLU A 871 -13.17 17.61 -19.16
CA GLU A 871 -14.34 18.48 -19.42
C GLU A 871 -14.34 19.03 -20.86
N ASN A 872 -13.15 19.20 -21.46
CA ASN A 872 -12.98 19.63 -22.85
C ASN A 872 -12.87 18.45 -23.84
N GLY A 873 -13.17 17.23 -23.41
CA GLY A 873 -13.26 16.05 -24.28
C GLY A 873 -11.92 15.40 -24.65
N PHE A 874 -10.81 15.80 -24.02
CA PHE A 874 -9.52 15.14 -24.21
C PHE A 874 -9.42 13.88 -23.36
N LYS A 875 -8.84 12.82 -23.94
CA LYS A 875 -8.35 11.67 -23.17
C LYS A 875 -7.13 12.08 -22.36
N THR A 876 -7.05 11.66 -21.10
CA THR A 876 -5.99 12.10 -20.19
C THR A 876 -5.15 10.95 -19.64
N ILE A 877 -3.85 11.15 -19.57
CA ILE A 877 -2.87 10.23 -18.98
C ILE A 877 -2.21 10.95 -17.80
N MET A 878 -2.31 10.41 -16.58
CA MET A 878 -1.58 10.91 -15.41
C MET A 878 -0.35 10.03 -15.14
N ILE A 879 0.80 10.66 -14.88
CA ILE A 879 2.00 9.98 -14.37
C ILE A 879 2.39 10.62 -13.04
N ASN A 880 2.33 9.85 -11.96
CA ASN A 880 2.81 10.27 -10.64
C ASN A 880 3.16 9.03 -9.80
N TYR A 881 3.90 9.20 -8.72
CA TYR A 881 4.38 8.10 -7.87
C TYR A 881 4.27 8.36 -6.36
N ASN A 882 3.57 9.44 -5.98
CA ASN A 882 3.32 9.78 -4.58
C ASN A 882 1.99 9.16 -4.12
N PRO A 883 1.99 8.20 -3.17
CA PRO A 883 0.78 7.50 -2.75
C PRO A 883 -0.18 8.36 -1.94
N GLU A 884 0.26 9.53 -1.45
CA GLU A 884 -0.54 10.46 -0.62
C GLU A 884 -1.46 11.37 -1.46
N THR A 885 -1.42 11.27 -2.78
CA THR A 885 -2.05 12.25 -3.69
C THR A 885 -3.43 11.84 -4.18
N VAL A 886 -4.25 12.86 -4.48
CA VAL A 886 -5.51 12.69 -5.21
C VAL A 886 -5.24 12.48 -6.70
N SER A 887 -4.17 13.06 -7.28
CA SER A 887 -3.82 12.78 -8.69
C SER A 887 -3.55 11.30 -8.97
N THR A 888 -3.13 10.52 -7.98
CA THR A 888 -2.97 9.06 -8.09
C THR A 888 -4.24 8.28 -7.73
N ASP A 889 -5.41 8.91 -7.70
CA ASP A 889 -6.69 8.21 -7.76
C ASP A 889 -7.01 7.85 -9.23
N TYR A 890 -7.23 6.56 -9.50
CA TYR A 890 -7.50 6.07 -10.85
C TYR A 890 -8.81 6.60 -11.45
N ASP A 891 -9.70 7.18 -10.64
CA ASP A 891 -10.93 7.80 -11.13
C ASP A 891 -10.73 9.22 -11.69
N GLU A 892 -9.59 9.86 -11.41
CA GLU A 892 -9.28 11.22 -11.87
C GLU A 892 -8.87 11.27 -13.35
N ALA A 893 -8.20 10.25 -13.88
CA ALA A 893 -7.71 10.21 -15.26
C ALA A 893 -8.21 8.98 -16.04
N ASP A 894 -8.34 9.08 -17.38
CA ASP A 894 -8.65 7.91 -18.22
C ASP A 894 -7.58 6.80 -18.12
N ARG A 895 -6.31 7.17 -17.90
CA ARG A 895 -5.19 6.26 -17.65
C ARG A 895 -4.29 6.84 -16.56
N LEU A 896 -4.10 6.12 -15.46
CA LEU A 896 -3.18 6.48 -14.39
C LEU A 896 -1.98 5.53 -14.41
N TYR A 897 -0.78 6.06 -14.63
CA TYR A 897 0.48 5.35 -14.47
C TYR A 897 1.11 5.71 -13.13
N PHE A 898 1.15 4.74 -12.21
CA PHE A 898 1.87 4.88 -10.95
C PHE A 898 3.37 4.60 -11.17
N GLU A 899 4.08 5.58 -11.71
CA GLU A 899 5.44 5.43 -12.23
C GLU A 899 6.33 6.65 -12.02
N THR A 900 7.63 6.41 -12.00
CA THR A 900 8.66 7.45 -11.84
C THR A 900 8.60 8.50 -12.94
N ILE A 901 8.71 9.78 -12.57
CA ILE A 901 8.82 10.89 -13.52
C ILE A 901 10.30 11.13 -13.81
N ASN A 902 10.82 10.45 -14.85
CA ASN A 902 12.16 10.66 -15.40
C ASN A 902 12.14 10.54 -16.93
N LEU A 903 13.26 10.83 -17.59
CA LEU A 903 13.35 10.82 -19.04
C LEU A 903 13.01 9.44 -19.63
N GLU A 904 13.64 8.36 -19.16
CA GLU A 904 13.39 7.00 -19.65
C GLU A 904 11.90 6.63 -19.61
N ARG A 905 11.26 6.79 -18.46
CA ARG A 905 9.91 6.29 -18.20
C ARG A 905 8.83 7.15 -18.85
N VAL A 906 8.99 8.47 -18.84
CA VAL A 906 8.07 9.38 -19.55
C VAL A 906 8.14 9.11 -21.06
N LEU A 907 9.32 8.88 -21.63
CA LEU A 907 9.44 8.51 -23.05
C LEU A 907 8.84 7.13 -23.35
N ASP A 908 9.06 6.13 -22.51
CA ASP A 908 8.44 4.81 -22.67
C ASP A 908 6.91 4.93 -22.76
N ILE A 909 6.29 5.67 -21.83
CA ILE A 909 4.83 5.84 -21.81
C ILE A 909 4.36 6.72 -22.97
N TYR A 910 5.03 7.83 -23.26
CA TYR A 910 4.67 8.74 -24.35
C TYR A 910 4.65 8.05 -25.71
N GLU A 911 5.66 7.22 -25.98
CA GLU A 911 5.79 6.46 -27.22
C GLU A 911 4.78 5.31 -27.30
N LEU A 912 4.56 4.57 -26.21
CA LEU A 912 3.57 3.48 -26.16
C LEU A 912 2.16 4.00 -26.39
N GLU A 913 1.79 5.08 -25.69
CA GLU A 913 0.47 5.71 -25.76
C GLU A 913 0.24 6.54 -27.02
N LYS A 914 1.31 6.84 -27.78
CA LYS A 914 1.30 7.81 -28.88
C LYS A 914 0.63 9.12 -28.45
N SER A 915 1.04 9.60 -27.28
CA SER A 915 0.39 10.73 -26.60
C SER A 915 0.36 11.99 -27.47
N ALA A 916 -0.74 12.73 -27.42
CA ALA A 916 -0.93 13.96 -28.20
C ALA A 916 -0.06 15.14 -27.73
N GLY A 917 0.54 15.02 -26.53
CA GLY A 917 1.42 16.02 -25.94
C GLY A 917 1.53 15.84 -24.42
N VAL A 918 2.52 16.51 -23.82
CA VAL A 918 2.81 16.46 -22.39
C VAL A 918 2.66 17.84 -21.77
N LEU A 919 1.92 17.91 -20.66
CA LEU A 919 1.76 19.08 -19.82
C LEU A 919 2.63 18.90 -18.57
N ILE A 920 3.66 19.74 -18.46
CA ILE A 920 4.71 19.65 -17.44
C ILE A 920 4.58 20.70 -16.33
N SER A 921 3.91 21.82 -16.62
CA SER A 921 3.92 23.04 -15.81
C SER A 921 3.05 23.00 -14.55
N MET A 922 2.42 21.86 -14.24
CA MET A 922 1.52 21.69 -13.09
C MET A 922 2.09 20.81 -11.99
N GLY A 923 3.22 20.13 -12.27
CA GLY A 923 3.82 19.14 -11.39
C GLY A 923 5.08 19.61 -10.64
N GLY A 924 5.29 20.93 -10.54
CA GLY A 924 6.48 21.50 -9.88
C GLY A 924 7.81 21.14 -10.55
N GLN A 925 8.90 21.19 -9.79
CA GLN A 925 10.25 21.18 -10.35
C GLN A 925 10.66 19.86 -10.98
N THR A 926 10.19 18.73 -10.44
CA THR A 926 10.50 17.39 -10.99
C THR A 926 10.12 17.30 -12.46
N SER A 927 8.93 17.83 -12.79
CA SER A 927 8.40 17.83 -14.15
C SER A 927 9.10 18.85 -15.06
N ASN A 928 9.39 20.04 -14.55
CA ASN A 928 10.10 21.09 -15.31
C ASN A 928 11.55 20.71 -15.64
N ASN A 929 12.27 20.06 -14.73
CA ASN A 929 13.68 19.69 -14.91
C ASN A 929 13.94 18.81 -16.14
N ILE A 930 12.95 18.01 -16.56
CA ILE A 930 13.09 17.11 -17.72
C ILE A 930 12.57 17.72 -19.03
N ALA A 931 12.02 18.94 -19.01
CA ALA A 931 11.38 19.59 -20.16
C ALA A 931 12.30 19.66 -21.39
N LEU A 932 13.52 20.18 -21.20
CA LEU A 932 14.47 20.36 -22.29
C LEU A 932 14.99 19.02 -22.83
N HIS A 933 15.13 18.02 -21.96
CA HIS A 933 15.52 16.67 -22.35
C HIS A 933 14.43 15.99 -23.19
N LEU A 934 13.16 16.11 -22.79
CA LEU A 934 12.01 15.63 -23.56
C LEU A 934 11.91 16.33 -24.92
N HIS A 935 12.08 17.66 -24.95
CA HIS A 935 12.09 18.44 -26.20
C HIS A 935 13.15 17.95 -27.18
N ARG A 936 14.37 17.70 -26.71
CA ARG A 936 15.48 17.15 -27.54
C ARG A 936 15.18 15.75 -28.08
N GLN A 937 14.22 15.03 -27.50
CA GLN A 937 13.73 13.74 -28.00
C GLN A 937 12.44 13.87 -28.84
N ASN A 938 12.11 15.09 -29.30
CA ASN A 938 10.93 15.41 -30.11
C ASN A 938 9.58 15.12 -29.42
N VAL A 939 9.54 15.20 -28.09
CA VAL A 939 8.28 15.16 -27.34
C VAL A 939 7.56 16.50 -27.51
N LYS A 940 6.25 16.45 -27.81
CA LYS A 940 5.43 17.66 -27.92
C LYS A 940 5.03 18.15 -26.53
N ILE A 941 5.71 19.17 -26.04
CA ILE A 941 5.36 19.86 -24.80
C ILE A 941 4.24 20.88 -25.09
N LEU A 942 3.23 20.92 -24.22
CA LEU A 942 2.10 21.84 -24.30
C LEU A 942 2.33 23.05 -23.38
N GLY A 943 1.96 24.25 -23.84
CA GLY A 943 2.20 25.51 -23.13
C GLY A 943 3.53 26.15 -23.53
N THR A 944 4.18 26.82 -22.59
CA THR A 944 5.45 27.52 -22.78
C THR A 944 6.52 26.57 -23.32
N SER A 945 7.24 27.00 -24.37
CA SER A 945 8.30 26.20 -24.98
C SER A 945 9.39 25.85 -23.96
N PRO A 946 9.91 24.60 -23.95
CA PRO A 946 11.03 24.21 -23.08
C PRO A 946 12.29 25.08 -23.24
N LEU A 947 12.49 25.69 -24.40
CA LEU A 947 13.59 26.65 -24.62
C LEU A 947 13.37 27.96 -23.85
N MET A 948 12.11 28.37 -23.67
CA MET A 948 11.73 29.55 -22.91
C MET A 948 11.74 29.28 -21.41
N ILE A 949 11.34 28.07 -20.98
CA ILE A 949 11.52 27.61 -19.60
C ILE A 949 13.01 27.68 -19.22
N ASP A 950 13.89 27.11 -20.05
CA ASP A 950 15.35 27.19 -19.85
C ASP A 950 15.87 28.64 -19.86
N SER A 951 15.29 29.51 -20.69
CA SER A 951 15.64 30.94 -20.71
C SER A 951 15.21 31.67 -19.43
N ALA A 952 14.13 31.25 -18.79
CA ALA A 952 13.63 31.81 -17.53
C ALA A 952 14.37 31.26 -16.30
N GLU A 953 14.70 29.96 -16.28
CA GLU A 953 15.37 29.33 -15.14
C GLU A 953 16.89 29.56 -15.13
N ASN A 954 17.51 29.76 -16.30
CA ASN A 954 18.92 30.14 -16.38
C ASN A 954 19.10 31.63 -16.01
N ARG A 955 19.76 31.89 -14.88
CA ARG A 955 19.95 33.25 -14.35
C ARG A 955 20.58 34.23 -15.34
N TYR A 956 21.59 33.79 -16.10
CA TYR A 956 22.24 34.64 -17.10
C TYR A 956 21.29 35.02 -18.25
N LYS A 957 20.58 34.03 -18.79
CA LYS A 957 19.60 34.26 -19.88
C LYS A 957 18.46 35.14 -19.40
N PHE A 958 17.92 34.87 -18.22
CA PHE A 958 16.80 35.60 -17.64
C PHE A 958 17.18 37.06 -17.36
N SER A 959 18.32 37.31 -16.71
CA SER A 959 18.80 38.68 -16.47
C SER A 959 18.95 39.47 -17.75
N ARG A 960 19.62 38.89 -18.76
CA ARG A 960 19.82 39.58 -20.04
C ARG A 960 18.49 39.89 -20.72
N MET A 961 17.50 39.02 -20.57
CA MET A 961 16.14 39.27 -21.04
C MET A 961 15.52 40.48 -20.31
N LEU A 962 15.61 40.53 -18.97
CA LEU A 962 15.08 41.65 -18.17
C LEU A 962 15.69 43.00 -18.58
N ASP A 963 17.02 43.05 -18.79
CA ASP A 963 17.71 44.26 -19.23
C ASP A 963 17.21 44.75 -20.60
N ASN A 964 17.00 43.81 -21.54
CA ASN A 964 16.51 44.12 -22.89
C ASN A 964 15.07 44.66 -22.89
N ILE A 965 14.22 44.20 -21.97
CA ILE A 965 12.81 44.64 -21.86
C ILE A 965 12.63 45.83 -20.90
N GLY A 966 13.72 46.31 -20.29
CA GLY A 966 13.70 47.42 -19.34
C GLY A 966 12.88 47.08 -18.10
N VAL A 967 13.15 45.93 -17.48
CA VAL A 967 12.64 45.53 -16.16
C VAL A 967 13.81 45.50 -15.19
N ASP A 968 13.67 46.21 -14.07
CA ASP A 968 14.71 46.35 -13.06
C ASP A 968 14.98 45.02 -12.35
N GLN A 969 16.25 44.78 -11.99
CA GLN A 969 16.67 43.63 -11.19
C GLN A 969 17.85 44.01 -10.28
N PRO A 970 18.06 43.32 -9.14
CA PRO A 970 19.23 43.58 -8.28
C PRO A 970 20.54 43.31 -9.02
N ALA A 971 21.58 44.07 -8.68
CA ALA A 971 22.92 43.83 -9.20
C ALA A 971 23.38 42.40 -8.85
N TRP A 972 23.90 41.66 -9.82
CA TRP A 972 24.34 40.28 -9.63
C TRP A 972 25.50 39.93 -10.56
N LYS A 973 26.24 38.87 -10.22
CA LYS A 973 27.33 38.33 -11.06
C LYS A 973 27.51 36.83 -10.81
N GLU A 974 27.79 36.09 -11.89
CA GLU A 974 28.23 34.69 -11.84
C GLU A 974 29.76 34.67 -11.73
N LEU A 975 30.27 33.95 -10.74
CA LEU A 975 31.65 34.09 -10.27
C LEU A 975 32.25 32.70 -10.10
N THR A 976 33.47 32.54 -10.63
CA THR A 976 34.19 31.26 -10.65
C THR A 976 35.36 31.23 -9.69
N SER A 977 35.71 32.36 -9.08
CA SER A 977 36.83 32.47 -8.13
C SER A 977 36.47 33.32 -6.93
N PHE A 978 37.13 33.04 -5.79
CA PHE A 978 36.99 33.81 -4.55
C PHE A 978 37.32 35.29 -4.73
N ALA A 979 38.37 35.61 -5.48
CA ALA A 979 38.80 36.99 -5.71
C ALA A 979 37.72 37.79 -6.45
N GLU A 980 37.13 37.22 -7.51
CA GLU A 980 36.06 37.90 -8.25
C GLU A 980 34.77 38.03 -7.42
N ALA A 981 34.51 37.07 -6.53
CA ALA A 981 33.39 37.09 -5.60
C ALA A 981 33.51 38.23 -4.58
N GLU A 982 34.70 38.40 -4.01
CA GLU A 982 35.02 39.49 -3.10
C GLU A 982 34.94 40.85 -3.80
N ASP A 983 35.60 41.00 -4.95
CA ASP A 983 35.60 42.25 -5.72
C ASP A 983 34.17 42.72 -6.05
N PHE A 984 33.30 41.76 -6.42
CA PHE A 984 31.90 42.07 -6.68
C PHE A 984 31.13 42.45 -5.41
N ALA A 985 31.31 41.73 -4.31
CA ALA A 985 30.64 42.03 -3.04
C ALA A 985 31.03 43.40 -2.48
N ASP A 986 32.30 43.79 -2.62
CA ASP A 986 32.79 45.13 -2.25
C ASP A 986 32.23 46.21 -3.18
N GLN A 987 32.07 45.92 -4.48
CA GLN A 987 31.49 46.84 -5.45
C GLN A 987 30.01 47.14 -5.17
N VAL A 988 29.20 46.11 -4.85
CA VAL A 988 27.76 46.27 -4.61
C VAL A 988 27.40 46.57 -3.14
N GLY A 989 28.35 46.34 -2.23
CA GLY A 989 28.21 46.51 -0.79
C GLY A 989 27.43 45.36 -0.11
N TYR A 990 27.91 44.95 1.06
CA TYR A 990 27.22 43.99 1.93
C TYR A 990 25.90 44.57 2.49
N PRO A 991 24.94 43.72 2.89
CA PRO A 991 24.92 42.27 2.70
C PRO A 991 24.71 41.85 1.23
N VAL A 992 25.20 40.66 0.88
CA VAL A 992 25.01 40.00 -0.41
C VAL A 992 24.40 38.62 -0.21
N LEU A 993 23.72 38.13 -1.24
CA LEU A 993 23.12 36.81 -1.26
C LEU A 993 23.89 35.88 -2.18
N VAL A 994 24.29 34.72 -1.67
CA VAL A 994 25.08 33.72 -2.39
C VAL A 994 24.23 32.48 -2.64
N ARG A 995 24.21 31.99 -3.88
CA ARG A 995 23.45 30.80 -4.27
C ARG A 995 24.09 30.01 -5.43
N PRO A 996 23.90 28.68 -5.51
CA PRO A 996 24.21 27.90 -6.70
C PRO A 996 23.26 28.24 -7.88
N SER A 997 23.69 27.96 -9.11
CA SER A 997 22.85 28.07 -10.31
C SER A 997 21.88 26.87 -10.44
N TYR A 998 20.69 27.06 -11.03
CA TYR A 998 19.63 26.03 -11.24
C TYR A 998 18.98 25.41 -9.97
N VAL A 999 18.83 26.18 -8.90
CA VAL A 999 18.22 25.71 -7.64
C VAL A 999 16.99 26.53 -7.28
N LEU A 1000 15.91 25.85 -6.89
CA LEU A 1000 14.70 26.41 -6.28
C LEU A 1000 14.65 26.06 -4.78
N SER A 1001 13.79 26.77 -4.04
CA SER A 1001 13.57 26.59 -2.60
C SER A 1001 14.75 26.99 -1.70
N GLY A 1002 15.63 27.88 -2.16
CA GLY A 1002 16.75 28.42 -1.36
C GLY A 1002 17.74 27.36 -0.87
N ALA A 1003 17.79 26.16 -1.47
CA ALA A 1003 18.73 25.13 -1.04
C ALA A 1003 20.16 25.61 -1.25
N ALA A 1004 20.92 25.73 -0.16
CA ALA A 1004 22.23 26.38 -0.13
C ALA A 1004 22.20 27.86 -0.60
N MET A 1005 21.18 28.62 -0.21
CA MET A 1005 21.16 30.08 -0.34
C MET A 1005 21.49 30.69 1.02
N ASN A 1006 22.46 31.61 1.07
CA ASN A 1006 22.83 32.30 2.32
C ASN A 1006 23.00 33.80 2.11
N THR A 1007 22.53 34.56 3.10
CA THR A 1007 22.81 35.99 3.21
C THR A 1007 24.11 36.18 3.96
N VAL A 1008 25.06 36.83 3.30
CA VAL A 1008 26.41 37.06 3.75
C VAL A 1008 26.56 38.54 4.09
N TYR A 1009 26.95 38.83 5.34
CA TYR A 1009 27.01 40.20 5.86
C TYR A 1009 28.43 40.76 5.90
N THR A 1010 29.44 39.89 5.88
CA THR A 1010 30.84 40.27 5.95
C THR A 1010 31.69 39.50 4.97
N LYS A 1011 32.89 40.01 4.71
CA LYS A 1011 33.91 39.33 3.88
C LYS A 1011 34.32 37.97 4.45
N ASP A 1012 34.45 37.85 5.77
CA ASP A 1012 34.85 36.60 6.41
C ASP A 1012 33.76 35.52 6.25
N ASP A 1013 32.49 35.93 6.36
CA ASP A 1013 31.33 35.05 6.10
C ASP A 1013 31.33 34.56 4.64
N LEU A 1014 31.67 35.44 3.68
CA LEU A 1014 31.74 35.10 2.26
C LEU A 1014 32.79 34.02 2.00
N MET A 1015 33.98 34.16 2.60
CA MET A 1015 35.06 33.18 2.46
C MET A 1015 34.70 31.84 3.10
N SER A 1016 34.14 31.86 4.30
CA SER A 1016 33.69 30.64 4.99
C SER A 1016 32.65 29.89 4.16
N TYR A 1017 31.70 30.62 3.58
CA TYR A 1017 30.62 30.04 2.82
C TYR A 1017 31.06 29.49 1.47
N LEU A 1018 31.85 30.24 0.69
CA LEU A 1018 32.37 29.78 -0.60
C LEU A 1018 33.28 28.56 -0.44
N SER A 1019 34.03 28.46 0.65
CA SER A 1019 34.84 27.26 0.96
C SER A 1019 33.96 26.02 1.14
N GLN A 1020 32.78 26.16 1.76
CA GLN A 1020 31.81 25.08 1.91
C GLN A 1020 31.02 24.80 0.61
N ALA A 1021 30.74 25.82 -0.20
CA ALA A 1021 29.96 25.70 -1.43
C ALA A 1021 30.73 24.98 -2.56
N VAL A 1022 32.05 25.16 -2.64
CA VAL A 1022 32.92 24.47 -3.61
C VAL A 1022 32.90 22.94 -3.40
N ASP A 1023 32.75 22.47 -2.16
CA ASP A 1023 32.61 21.03 -1.85
C ASP A 1023 31.24 20.46 -2.27
N VAL A 1024 30.22 21.30 -2.43
CA VAL A 1024 28.83 20.89 -2.72
C VAL A 1024 28.56 20.77 -4.22
N SER A 1025 29.24 21.56 -5.05
CA SER A 1025 29.04 21.55 -6.50
C SER A 1025 30.30 22.02 -7.26
N PRO A 1026 31.22 21.10 -7.59
CA PRO A 1026 32.45 21.43 -8.33
C PRO A 1026 32.19 21.97 -9.74
N ASP A 1027 31.06 21.59 -10.35
CA ASP A 1027 30.76 21.77 -11.78
C ASP A 1027 29.96 23.04 -12.10
N TYR A 1028 29.46 23.77 -11.09
CA TYR A 1028 28.61 24.95 -11.30
C TYR A 1028 29.16 26.20 -10.59
N PRO A 1029 29.23 27.34 -11.29
CA PRO A 1029 29.67 28.62 -10.70
C PRO A 1029 28.66 29.16 -9.66
N VAL A 1030 29.18 29.96 -8.73
CA VAL A 1030 28.38 30.57 -7.67
C VAL A 1030 27.82 31.91 -8.15
N VAL A 1031 26.54 32.17 -7.84
CA VAL A 1031 25.86 33.42 -8.17
C VAL A 1031 25.78 34.29 -6.93
N ILE A 1032 26.33 35.50 -7.00
CA ILE A 1032 26.22 36.52 -5.94
C ILE A 1032 25.27 37.62 -6.40
N THR A 1033 24.33 38.00 -5.55
CA THR A 1033 23.34 39.06 -5.82
C THR A 1033 23.34 40.08 -4.68
N LYS A 1034 23.16 41.37 -4.95
CA LYS A 1034 22.98 42.37 -3.90
C LYS A 1034 21.70 42.07 -3.11
N TYR A 1035 21.82 41.89 -1.79
CA TYR A 1035 20.68 41.76 -0.90
C TYR A 1035 20.16 43.16 -0.52
N ILE A 1036 18.86 43.38 -0.71
CA ILE A 1036 18.18 44.64 -0.42
C ILE A 1036 17.47 44.50 0.92
N GLU A 1037 17.96 45.19 1.94
CA GLU A 1037 17.38 45.16 3.28
C GLU A 1037 16.06 45.95 3.34
N ASN A 1038 15.14 45.51 4.22
CA ASN A 1038 13.84 46.16 4.45
C ASN A 1038 12.97 46.31 3.19
N ALA A 1039 13.20 45.49 2.17
CA ALA A 1039 12.33 45.42 1.01
C ALA A 1039 11.08 44.59 1.33
N LYS A 1040 9.93 44.99 0.79
CA LYS A 1040 8.73 44.14 0.72
C LYS A 1040 8.92 43.10 -0.38
N GLU A 1041 8.46 41.88 -0.13
CA GLU A 1041 8.45 40.81 -1.12
C GLU A 1041 7.03 40.60 -1.64
N ILE A 1042 6.90 40.47 -2.96
CA ILE A 1042 5.64 40.45 -3.67
C ILE A 1042 5.61 39.21 -4.55
N GLU A 1043 4.53 38.44 -4.45
CA GLU A 1043 4.27 37.30 -5.33
C GLU A 1043 3.31 37.71 -6.43
N MET A 1044 3.62 37.27 -7.65
CA MET A 1044 2.82 37.51 -8.84
C MET A 1044 2.52 36.19 -9.53
N ASP A 1045 1.30 35.71 -9.34
CA ASP A 1045 0.77 34.57 -10.07
C ASP A 1045 0.06 35.05 -11.33
N ALA A 1046 0.45 34.51 -12.48
CA ALA A 1046 0.00 34.99 -13.77
C ALA A 1046 -0.24 33.87 -14.78
N VAL A 1047 -1.20 34.09 -15.68
CA VAL A 1047 -1.41 33.27 -16.88
C VAL A 1047 -1.31 34.18 -18.09
N ALA A 1048 -0.44 33.81 -19.03
CA ALA A 1048 -0.33 34.44 -20.32
C ALA A 1048 -0.75 33.47 -21.43
N LYS A 1049 -1.30 34.02 -22.50
CA LYS A 1049 -1.62 33.28 -23.74
C LYS A 1049 -1.02 34.06 -24.90
N ASP A 1050 -0.22 33.40 -25.72
CA ASP A 1050 0.46 34.01 -26.87
C ASP A 1050 1.22 35.30 -26.46
N GLY A 1051 1.90 35.23 -25.31
CA GLY A 1051 2.65 36.34 -24.72
C GLY A 1051 1.82 37.45 -24.06
N GLU A 1052 0.48 37.41 -24.19
CA GLU A 1052 -0.42 38.38 -23.59
C GLU A 1052 -0.92 37.93 -22.21
N LEU A 1053 -0.77 38.79 -21.21
CA LEU A 1053 -1.26 38.52 -19.85
C LEU A 1053 -2.79 38.53 -19.81
N ILE A 1054 -3.41 37.38 -19.50
CA ILE A 1054 -4.88 37.22 -19.48
C ILE A 1054 -5.46 37.17 -18.06
N MET A 1055 -4.67 36.78 -17.06
CA MET A 1055 -5.06 36.73 -15.65
C MET A 1055 -3.84 36.93 -14.78
N HIS A 1056 -3.99 37.66 -13.67
CA HIS A 1056 -2.95 37.79 -12.67
C HIS A 1056 -3.54 38.03 -11.27
N VAL A 1057 -2.76 37.68 -10.25
CA VAL A 1057 -3.02 37.98 -8.84
C VAL A 1057 -1.72 38.48 -8.23
N VAL A 1058 -1.80 39.62 -7.54
CA VAL A 1058 -0.68 40.17 -6.77
C VAL A 1058 -0.93 39.86 -5.30
N ALA A 1059 0.05 39.27 -4.64
CA ALA A 1059 0.03 38.97 -3.22
C ALA A 1059 1.21 39.64 -2.52
N GLU A 1060 1.00 40.12 -1.29
CA GLU A 1060 2.03 40.73 -0.47
C GLU A 1060 2.46 39.78 0.64
N HIS A 1061 3.77 39.67 0.88
CA HIS A 1061 4.30 39.00 2.06
C HIS A 1061 4.12 39.87 3.30
N VAL A 1062 3.71 39.26 4.42
CA VAL A 1062 3.77 39.91 5.73
C VAL A 1062 5.23 40.20 6.11
N GLU A 1063 6.10 39.23 5.86
CA GLU A 1063 7.54 39.29 6.09
C GLU A 1063 8.25 40.14 5.02
N ASN A 1064 9.37 40.74 5.39
CA ASN A 1064 10.24 41.41 4.43
C ASN A 1064 11.03 40.38 3.59
N ALA A 1065 11.48 40.81 2.40
CA ALA A 1065 12.34 40.04 1.54
C ALA A 1065 13.55 39.49 2.30
N GLY A 1066 13.76 38.19 2.22
CA GLY A 1066 14.79 37.46 2.95
C GLY A 1066 14.27 36.24 3.70
N VAL A 1067 13.01 36.24 4.11
CA VAL A 1067 12.29 35.01 4.45
C VAL A 1067 11.96 34.31 3.14
N HIS A 1068 12.20 33.00 3.06
CA HIS A 1068 11.93 32.26 1.83
C HIS A 1068 10.42 32.29 1.51
N SER A 1069 10.04 32.50 0.25
CA SER A 1069 8.62 32.69 -0.11
C SER A 1069 7.72 31.52 0.26
N GLY A 1070 8.22 30.29 0.17
CA GLY A 1070 7.52 29.09 0.63
C GLY A 1070 7.23 29.02 2.14
N ASP A 1071 7.89 29.87 2.95
CA ASP A 1071 7.69 29.98 4.40
C ASP A 1071 7.00 31.30 4.81
N ALA A 1072 6.70 32.18 3.83
CA ALA A 1072 6.11 33.49 4.06
C ALA A 1072 4.58 33.45 4.20
N THR A 1073 4.04 34.41 4.93
CA THR A 1073 2.59 34.60 5.07
C THR A 1073 2.09 35.54 3.98
N LEU A 1074 1.13 35.08 3.16
CA LEU A 1074 0.57 35.85 2.05
C LEU A 1074 -0.69 36.61 2.44
N ILE A 1075 -0.79 37.88 2.01
CA ILE A 1075 -2.03 38.68 2.05
C ILE A 1075 -2.50 38.98 0.63
N VAL A 1076 -3.79 38.71 0.38
CA VAL A 1076 -4.45 38.98 -0.91
C VAL A 1076 -5.79 39.69 -0.67
N PRO A 1077 -6.03 40.88 -1.26
CA PRO A 1077 -5.08 41.69 -2.04
C PRO A 1077 -4.00 42.33 -1.15
N PRO A 1078 -2.93 42.90 -1.74
CA PRO A 1078 -1.89 43.62 -0.99
C PRO A 1078 -2.48 44.75 -0.12
N GLN A 1079 -1.92 44.97 1.07
CA GLN A 1079 -2.41 45.95 2.04
C GLN A 1079 -1.52 47.21 2.11
N ASP A 1080 -0.20 47.06 2.01
CA ASP A 1080 0.76 48.17 2.18
C ASP A 1080 1.36 48.67 0.86
N LEU A 1081 0.83 48.24 -0.29
CA LEU A 1081 1.32 48.66 -1.61
C LEU A 1081 0.47 49.76 -2.23
N ASP A 1082 1.13 50.82 -2.72
CA ASP A 1082 0.46 51.86 -3.48
C ASP A 1082 0.09 51.37 -4.90
N LYS A 1083 -0.94 52.00 -5.49
CA LYS A 1083 -1.50 51.59 -6.79
C LYS A 1083 -0.48 51.68 -7.93
N GLU A 1084 0.45 52.62 -7.88
CA GLU A 1084 1.45 52.81 -8.92
C GLU A 1084 2.48 51.68 -8.87
N THR A 1085 2.89 51.26 -7.67
CA THR A 1085 3.73 50.07 -7.48
C THR A 1085 3.07 48.81 -8.03
N VAL A 1086 1.79 48.56 -7.70
CA VAL A 1086 1.03 47.42 -8.26
C VAL A 1086 0.97 47.50 -9.80
N ARG A 1087 0.71 48.68 -10.37
CA ARG A 1087 0.70 48.89 -11.82
C ARG A 1087 2.05 48.52 -12.46
N ARG A 1088 3.16 48.98 -11.86
CA ARG A 1088 4.51 48.68 -12.35
C ARG A 1088 4.83 47.19 -12.33
N ILE A 1089 4.40 46.47 -11.28
CA ILE A 1089 4.57 45.01 -11.19
C ILE A 1089 3.80 44.33 -12.33
N VAL A 1090 2.54 44.68 -12.53
CA VAL A 1090 1.71 44.14 -13.62
C VAL A 1090 2.33 44.41 -14.99
N GLU A 1091 2.86 45.61 -15.23
CA GLU A 1091 3.54 45.95 -16.47
C GLU A 1091 4.84 45.18 -16.68
N ALA A 1092 5.63 44.99 -15.62
CA ALA A 1092 6.83 44.16 -15.68
C ALA A 1092 6.49 42.70 -16.03
N THR A 1093 5.47 42.13 -15.38
CA THR A 1093 4.99 40.77 -15.65
C THR A 1093 4.47 40.61 -17.08
N ALA A 1094 3.73 41.59 -17.60
CA ALA A 1094 3.26 41.57 -18.99
C ALA A 1094 4.44 41.60 -20.00
N LYS A 1095 5.47 42.40 -19.73
CA LYS A 1095 6.70 42.41 -20.55
C LYS A 1095 7.43 41.08 -20.50
N ILE A 1096 7.54 40.47 -19.32
CA ILE A 1096 8.17 39.15 -19.13
C ILE A 1096 7.38 38.08 -19.89
N GLY A 1097 6.05 38.04 -19.74
CA GLY A 1097 5.19 37.10 -20.45
C GLY A 1097 5.36 37.18 -21.97
N LYS A 1098 5.42 38.40 -22.51
CA LYS A 1098 5.66 38.63 -23.95
C LYS A 1098 7.05 38.17 -24.40
N ALA A 1099 8.08 38.42 -23.60
CA ALA A 1099 9.44 38.01 -23.92
C ALA A 1099 9.61 36.48 -23.91
N LEU A 1100 8.93 35.78 -23.01
CA LEU A 1100 8.96 34.32 -22.87
C LEU A 1100 8.06 33.57 -23.87
N ASP A 1101 7.44 34.26 -24.81
CA ASP A 1101 6.66 33.69 -25.93
C ASP A 1101 7.24 34.07 -27.31
N SER A 1102 8.35 34.80 -27.33
CA SER A 1102 8.94 35.35 -28.56
C SER A 1102 9.74 34.30 -29.33
N PHE A 1103 9.11 33.27 -29.93
CA PHE A 1103 9.63 32.54 -31.11
C PHE A 1103 8.60 31.62 -31.78
#